data_AF-A0A9P6JWQ8-F1
#
_entry.id   AF-A0A9P6JWQ8-F1
#
_cell.length_a   1.000
_cell.length_b   1.000
_cell.length_c   1.000
_cell.angle_alpha   90.00
_cell.angle_beta   90.00
_cell.angle_gamma   90.00
#
_symmetry.space_group_name_H-M   'P 1'
#
loop_
_entity.id
_entity.type
_entity.pdbx_description
1 polymer ?
#
loop_
_entity_poly.entity_id
_entity_poly.type
_entity_poly.pdbx_seq_one_letter_code
_entity_poly.pdbx_strand_id
1 'polypeptide(L)'
;MVVQDFVERFESLATNSPKSRSGDEQWSTSGGSRLAALPPPRPARFIQRSAKADNGATSISSTSLSVSSATSTTLTTKSRIIESVSGDHLPPEPTTALHSPHWSRLQASRTKVPNNEETQSLVQHAYPPSSPWLSDNGIPLKSPATYGPFPRHDLNHRPIPATVIFARNAAPLSLPKLDEHLSCLEASYSTKDSTGSAGAMFPPMDQLAKSGMSLDDLEYNSRAAPFWRNRSSILSTLSSVLIGLLGSSALASFYSLQGLISTLQIFSLLLSTLKDSDQANWSTWKQVFLGTIPNVLALNFGTAALESLILLTVLIVIGAALLYGFYTWTTQCDKYNSIEGLQQTESRGSQWGLVIITFLLTVIYLPLSTMAVHVLVWSEELWAIPNPYKNLTITPPNMAPLGPSNQYRDPLDFCWTTTMKRNEVNVAPVFMIMSALVVICLSVWFPIALYQVINRSVPKVDDYTELGRRRTPVDLETEYRRVLARDNNPFAFLYNSFRRSRVFHISLTLIAKLCTLLIVAVIDSDNCLFRKFPRDKVGLARQSLLVVSSFGFFIGQMIVAPFIDPLNNASEWTSRLNYVSTSLTTLIVIIDIPAKKIFETYVLYTIYIITYGLSFYFIVANTGWMQNLIKIISRRIDFSIDVFSPRLDTSASSIHTKRRIWQESISTMLLTNPECHIPPDQTMTFARTRESDYPPYLLGFKDTPGERHVENLKILRDVGTQAYNRAVALTSGPEKGWYQHLEDIIQKNFVGPDSYWKPPDEDASPGCSSFFGNTWWIPFPPTLVMRYDDGPYALLRDANSLDEYIQQNSSRDIQKRRFVRMALRSLENETVIWPYEHVKNVGSNMSGCCGRRYTAVTSRQYQRAILQIKRQGHLEWRGLQLGSGFEIELKYAKKVIVPGEVIGLNEDFDITSLLARFLELNREKIDQSLFEVEEKISHYRRFHRKECRRKSRVLSYRFLSFLYDQPKEPDACKITSEESEKDPRVLNCITNGEEVLRTAYNRLMVVSQSETATWWYIFWDDLWRRNYNTISGLRKYAKDFNPHYKTSIAYIPLPRPALETFLTQRGLLHKKAKWSDFFHAGFLNKLYIRLNDTVFRDNKRAVIFHLGNDKRELDMEELDILTQGGSSTLGTGGGTDHDASGILIRPTYRWEGLLTDPPRRGGHELRHNWLAKLGVWFGVTPFWRTSAPTNGISLDVKLENGKYVLMHGDYFSVKGSAAGSSNVTPWLSGSVTKPKSVQTRTLTGLTKLGKGYELMNDTK
;
A
#
# COMPACT_ATOMS: atom_id res chain seq x y z
N MET A 1 -0.59 -0.29 -54.74
CA MET A 1 -1.96 -0.75 -55.08
C MET A 1 -2.98 -0.34 -54.02
N VAL A 2 -2.84 -0.72 -52.74
CA VAL A 2 -3.89 -0.43 -51.72
C VAL A 2 -4.14 1.07 -51.52
N VAL A 3 -3.09 1.91 -51.46
CA VAL A 3 -3.23 3.38 -51.43
C VAL A 3 -4.03 3.88 -52.64
N GLN A 4 -3.76 3.33 -53.82
CA GLN A 4 -4.37 3.75 -55.09
C GLN A 4 -5.85 3.35 -55.18
N ASP A 5 -6.19 2.08 -54.94
CA ASP A 5 -7.59 1.61 -54.86
C ASP A 5 -8.36 2.29 -53.71
N PHE A 6 -7.65 2.86 -52.73
CA PHE A 6 -8.26 3.71 -51.71
C PHE A 6 -8.54 5.14 -52.20
N VAL A 7 -7.54 5.82 -52.77
CA VAL A 7 -7.66 7.20 -53.29
C VAL A 7 -8.65 7.24 -54.46
N GLU A 8 -8.54 6.33 -55.43
CA GLU A 8 -9.46 6.22 -56.58
C GLU A 8 -10.92 6.01 -56.13
N ARG A 9 -11.16 5.26 -55.05
CA ARG A 9 -12.52 5.11 -54.46
C ARG A 9 -13.02 6.36 -53.75
N PHE A 10 -12.14 7.21 -53.23
CA PHE A 10 -12.54 8.45 -52.57
C PHE A 10 -12.76 9.57 -53.60
N GLU A 11 -11.91 9.65 -54.62
CA GLU A 11 -12.04 10.59 -55.73
C GLU A 11 -13.25 10.27 -56.63
N SER A 12 -13.57 8.99 -56.85
CA SER A 12 -14.81 8.58 -57.54
C SER A 12 -16.09 8.81 -56.73
N LEU A 13 -16.01 8.92 -55.39
CA LEU A 13 -17.13 9.40 -54.58
C LEU A 13 -17.25 10.93 -54.64
N ALA A 14 -16.12 11.65 -54.62
CA ALA A 14 -16.09 13.12 -54.68
C ALA A 14 -16.51 13.72 -56.04
N THR A 15 -16.47 12.93 -57.12
CA THR A 15 -16.78 13.40 -58.50
C THR A 15 -18.24 13.19 -58.94
N ASN A 16 -19.06 12.48 -58.16
CA ASN A 16 -20.45 12.17 -58.53
C ASN A 16 -21.44 13.31 -58.22
N SER A 17 -21.38 14.38 -59.01
CA SER A 17 -22.43 15.41 -59.09
C SER A 17 -23.32 15.20 -60.33
N PRO A 18 -24.65 15.11 -60.20
CA PRO A 18 -25.52 14.74 -61.32
C PRO A 18 -25.74 15.90 -62.31
N LYS A 19 -25.37 15.69 -63.58
CA LYS A 19 -25.87 16.44 -64.75
C LYS A 19 -26.25 15.47 -65.87
N SER A 20 -27.09 15.93 -66.79
CA SER A 20 -27.99 15.08 -67.58
C SER A 20 -27.88 15.27 -69.10
N ARG A 21 -28.22 14.21 -69.86
CA ARG A 21 -28.47 14.17 -71.32
C ARG A 21 -27.23 14.45 -72.22
N SER A 22 -27.14 14.00 -73.48
CA SER A 22 -27.99 13.14 -74.35
C SER A 22 -27.17 12.65 -75.57
N GLY A 23 -27.70 11.67 -76.34
CA GLY A 23 -27.03 11.00 -77.48
C GLY A 23 -26.72 9.54 -77.12
N ASP A 24 -27.01 8.49 -77.90
CA ASP A 24 -26.91 8.25 -79.36
C ASP A 24 -25.43 8.14 -79.81
N GLU A 25 -24.96 7.11 -80.54
CA GLU A 25 -25.68 6.00 -81.18
C GLU A 25 -24.82 4.70 -81.37
N GLN A 26 -25.51 3.59 -81.70
CA GLN A 26 -25.11 2.36 -82.44
C GLN A 26 -23.65 1.82 -82.52
N TRP A 27 -23.52 0.51 -82.22
CA TRP A 27 -22.87 -0.58 -83.01
C TRP A 27 -21.36 -0.52 -83.35
N SER A 28 -20.63 -1.62 -83.64
CA SER A 28 -20.76 -3.07 -83.34
C SER A 28 -19.45 -3.80 -83.71
N THR A 29 -19.33 -5.10 -83.39
CA THR A 29 -18.48 -6.11 -84.11
C THR A 29 -16.93 -5.93 -84.10
N SER A 30 -16.07 -6.95 -84.26
CA SER A 30 -16.21 -8.43 -84.14
C SER A 30 -14.84 -9.13 -84.20
N GLY A 31 -14.75 -10.37 -83.69
CA GLY A 31 -13.59 -11.27 -83.86
C GLY A 31 -12.44 -11.01 -82.89
N GLY A 32 -11.65 -12.01 -82.45
CA GLY A 32 -11.54 -13.43 -82.83
C GLY A 32 -10.05 -13.80 -82.74
N SER A 33 -9.60 -15.02 -82.37
CA SER A 33 -10.27 -16.32 -82.16
C SER A 33 -9.43 -17.14 -81.14
N ARG A 34 -10.01 -18.01 -80.29
CA ARG A 34 -10.06 -19.50 -80.39
C ARG A 34 -8.68 -20.20 -80.51
N LEU A 35 -8.41 -21.38 -79.95
CA LEU A 35 -9.08 -22.37 -79.06
C LEU A 35 -7.93 -23.21 -78.40
N ALA A 36 -8.08 -24.16 -77.47
CA ALA A 36 -9.11 -25.19 -77.24
C ALA A 36 -9.21 -25.52 -75.72
N ALA A 37 -10.40 -25.64 -75.13
CA ALA A 37 -11.29 -26.82 -75.04
C ALA A 37 -10.87 -27.79 -73.90
N LEU A 38 -11.62 -27.91 -72.78
CA LEU A 38 -12.94 -28.58 -72.56
C LEU A 38 -12.80 -30.12 -72.38
N PRO A 39 -13.73 -30.85 -71.71
CA PRO A 39 -15.13 -30.51 -71.42
C PRO A 39 -15.64 -30.71 -69.95
N PRO A 40 -16.90 -30.31 -69.64
CA PRO A 40 -17.57 -30.48 -68.34
C PRO A 40 -18.65 -31.59 -68.35
N PRO A 41 -19.43 -31.73 -67.26
CA PRO A 41 -20.89 -31.90 -67.40
C PRO A 41 -21.72 -30.84 -66.63
N ARG A 42 -23.06 -30.89 -66.76
CA ARG A 42 -24.05 -29.92 -66.21
C ARG A 42 -25.11 -30.59 -65.27
N PRO A 43 -26.45 -30.31 -65.26
CA PRO A 43 -27.09 -29.67 -64.10
C PRO A 43 -28.48 -30.26 -63.67
N ALA A 44 -29.31 -29.43 -63.00
CA ALA A 44 -30.78 -29.55 -62.75
C ALA A 44 -31.20 -30.29 -61.44
N ARG A 45 -32.42 -30.11 -60.89
CA ARG A 45 -33.69 -29.56 -61.45
C ARG A 45 -34.61 -28.85 -60.42
N PHE A 46 -35.63 -28.13 -60.93
CA PHE A 46 -36.59 -27.21 -60.30
C PHE A 46 -37.81 -27.82 -59.56
N ILE A 47 -38.38 -27.04 -58.61
CA ILE A 47 -39.80 -26.54 -58.55
C ILE A 47 -39.78 -25.17 -57.79
N GLN A 48 -40.41 -24.02 -58.12
CA GLN A 48 -41.16 -23.48 -59.27
C GLN A 48 -42.72 -23.36 -59.22
N ARG A 49 -43.29 -22.41 -58.44
CA ARG A 49 -44.58 -21.66 -58.64
C ARG A 49 -44.87 -20.74 -57.40
N SER A 50 -45.64 -19.64 -57.44
CA SER A 50 -46.38 -18.92 -58.49
C SER A 50 -46.36 -17.39 -58.23
N ALA A 51 -47.02 -16.56 -59.07
CA ALA A 51 -47.03 -15.09 -59.01
C ALA A 51 -48.47 -14.48 -59.03
N LYS A 52 -48.57 -13.13 -59.12
CA LYS A 52 -49.77 -12.25 -59.24
C LYS A 52 -50.55 -11.95 -57.94
N ALA A 53 -51.20 -10.78 -57.77
CA ALA A 53 -51.30 -9.57 -58.63
C ALA A 53 -51.70 -8.26 -57.88
N ASP A 54 -51.25 -7.14 -58.45
CA ASP A 54 -51.89 -5.82 -58.71
C ASP A 54 -52.58 -4.90 -57.65
N ASN A 55 -52.34 -3.59 -57.87
CA ASN A 55 -53.16 -2.38 -57.60
C ASN A 55 -53.05 -1.55 -56.29
N GLY A 56 -53.07 -0.20 -56.47
CA GLY A 56 -53.24 0.84 -55.44
C GLY A 56 -51.95 1.24 -54.69
N ALA A 57 -51.10 2.20 -55.09
CA ALA A 57 -51.28 3.47 -55.81
C ALA A 57 -51.96 4.61 -55.03
N THR A 58 -51.18 5.31 -54.19
CA THR A 58 -51.22 6.79 -54.07
C THR A 58 -49.86 7.32 -53.59
N SER A 59 -49.45 8.48 -54.12
CA SER A 59 -48.26 9.24 -53.75
C SER A 59 -48.66 10.65 -53.26
N ILE A 60 -47.73 11.61 -53.20
CA ILE A 60 -47.93 13.06 -52.95
C ILE A 60 -48.13 13.43 -51.46
N SER A 61 -47.42 14.41 -50.86
CA SER A 61 -46.18 15.10 -51.28
C SER A 61 -45.49 15.87 -50.13
N SER A 62 -44.42 16.59 -50.48
CA SER A 62 -43.78 17.78 -49.87
C SER A 62 -44.69 18.74 -49.05
N THR A 63 -44.19 19.68 -48.23
CA THR A 63 -43.11 20.68 -48.46
C THR A 63 -42.67 21.25 -47.08
N SER A 64 -41.40 21.21 -46.66
CA SER A 64 -40.26 22.13 -46.93
C SER A 64 -40.11 23.39 -46.05
N LEU A 65 -38.93 23.53 -45.44
CA LEU A 65 -38.13 24.76 -45.23
C LEU A 65 -38.74 26.01 -44.52
N SER A 66 -38.26 26.27 -43.30
CA SER A 66 -37.53 27.51 -42.85
C SER A 66 -37.41 27.49 -41.31
N VAL A 67 -36.26 27.66 -40.63
CA VAL A 67 -35.12 28.60 -40.69
C VAL A 67 -35.25 29.76 -39.66
N SER A 68 -34.22 29.85 -38.80
CA SER A 68 -33.77 31.01 -37.98
C SER A 68 -34.27 31.27 -36.55
N SER A 69 -33.27 31.65 -35.74
CA SER A 69 -33.27 32.56 -34.58
C SER A 69 -34.03 32.19 -33.30
N ALA A 70 -33.27 32.06 -32.21
CA ALA A 70 -33.75 32.07 -30.83
C ALA A 70 -33.79 33.49 -30.23
N THR A 71 -34.55 33.68 -29.16
CA THR A 71 -34.23 34.61 -28.04
C THR A 71 -34.92 34.09 -26.77
N SER A 72 -34.28 34.23 -25.60
CA SER A 72 -34.78 33.73 -24.31
C SER A 72 -35.38 34.83 -23.45
N THR A 73 -36.47 34.57 -22.70
CA THR A 73 -36.73 35.25 -21.40
C THR A 73 -37.71 34.49 -20.49
N THR A 74 -37.18 33.94 -19.39
CA THR A 74 -37.64 34.04 -17.98
C THR A 74 -39.11 33.82 -17.53
N LEU A 75 -39.24 32.90 -16.55
CA LEU A 75 -39.99 33.02 -15.27
C LEU A 75 -41.53 33.15 -15.24
N THR A 76 -42.21 32.21 -14.55
CA THR A 76 -42.94 32.49 -13.28
C THR A 76 -43.41 31.25 -12.48
N THR A 77 -43.71 31.51 -11.20
CA THR A 77 -44.33 30.79 -10.05
C THR A 77 -45.48 29.75 -10.26
N LYS A 78 -45.99 28.96 -9.27
CA LYS A 78 -45.52 28.40 -7.95
C LYS A 78 -46.70 27.66 -7.21
N SER A 79 -46.43 26.52 -6.56
CA SER A 79 -47.12 25.90 -5.37
C SER A 79 -48.66 25.65 -5.27
N ARG A 80 -49.07 24.41 -4.90
CA ARG A 80 -49.94 23.94 -3.76
C ARG A 80 -50.24 22.40 -3.90
N ILE A 81 -50.49 21.50 -2.91
CA ILE A 81 -51.13 21.47 -1.56
C ILE A 81 -52.66 21.19 -1.67
N ILE A 82 -53.29 20.13 -1.09
CA ILE A 82 -52.87 19.08 -0.10
C ILE A 82 -53.89 17.88 0.01
N GLU A 83 -53.57 16.80 0.77
CA GLU A 83 -54.48 15.76 1.38
C GLU A 83 -55.28 14.77 0.47
N SER A 84 -55.89 13.62 0.88
CA SER A 84 -55.68 12.64 2.00
C SER A 84 -56.60 11.35 1.90
N VAL A 85 -56.48 10.41 2.87
CA VAL A 85 -57.45 9.35 3.32
C VAL A 85 -57.49 7.94 2.64
N SER A 86 -57.80 6.94 3.49
CA SER A 86 -57.71 5.46 3.42
C SER A 86 -58.87 4.69 2.73
N GLY A 87 -58.73 3.35 2.54
CA GLY A 87 -59.86 2.45 2.21
C GLY A 87 -59.57 0.96 1.88
N ASP A 88 -59.35 0.13 2.91
CA ASP A 88 -59.53 -1.34 3.12
C ASP A 88 -59.68 -2.45 2.01
N HIS A 89 -59.19 -3.64 2.40
CA HIS A 89 -59.59 -5.04 2.04
C HIS A 89 -59.05 -5.80 0.79
N LEU A 90 -59.26 -7.13 0.81
CA LEU A 90 -58.59 -8.29 0.15
C LEU A 90 -59.63 -9.20 -0.58
N PRO A 91 -59.29 -10.32 -1.26
CA PRO A 91 -58.17 -10.74 -2.15
C PRO A 91 -58.74 -11.28 -3.52
N PRO A 92 -58.17 -12.25 -4.30
CA PRO A 92 -56.81 -12.81 -4.46
C PRO A 92 -56.27 -12.79 -5.95
N GLU A 93 -55.20 -13.57 -6.19
CA GLU A 93 -54.54 -14.07 -7.44
C GLU A 93 -55.37 -14.31 -8.74
N PRO A 94 -54.72 -14.62 -9.90
CA PRO A 94 -53.39 -14.21 -10.42
C PRO A 94 -53.38 -13.90 -11.95
N THR A 95 -52.31 -13.26 -12.49
CA THR A 95 -51.59 -13.65 -13.75
C THR A 95 -50.48 -12.67 -14.18
N THR A 96 -49.64 -13.13 -15.11
CA THR A 96 -48.48 -12.45 -15.75
C THR A 96 -48.85 -11.36 -16.77
N ALA A 97 -48.07 -10.27 -16.84
CA ALA A 97 -47.45 -9.75 -18.08
C ALA A 97 -46.63 -8.44 -17.87
N LEU A 98 -45.78 -8.15 -18.87
CA LEU A 98 -44.97 -6.93 -19.07
C LEU A 98 -45.76 -5.61 -18.92
N HIS A 99 -45.15 -4.57 -18.33
CA HIS A 99 -44.56 -3.44 -19.09
C HIS A 99 -43.76 -2.44 -18.23
N SER A 100 -42.89 -1.66 -18.87
CA SER A 100 -42.17 -0.49 -18.31
C SER A 100 -43.12 0.69 -18.04
N PRO A 101 -42.77 1.68 -17.19
CA PRO A 101 -42.09 2.88 -17.74
C PRO A 101 -41.17 3.72 -16.81
N HIS A 102 -40.14 4.32 -17.41
CA HIS A 102 -39.80 5.77 -17.39
C HIS A 102 -39.99 6.63 -16.10
N TRP A 103 -38.92 7.27 -15.57
CA TRP A 103 -38.78 8.76 -15.43
C TRP A 103 -37.48 9.24 -14.72
N SER A 104 -36.85 10.26 -15.33
CA SER A 104 -35.97 11.35 -14.79
C SER A 104 -34.87 11.14 -13.71
N ARG A 105 -33.68 11.69 -14.04
CA ARG A 105 -32.51 11.97 -13.18
C ARG A 105 -32.82 12.85 -11.95
N LEU A 106 -32.08 12.65 -10.85
CA LEU A 106 -31.18 13.68 -10.29
C LEU A 106 -30.06 13.09 -9.40
N GLN A 107 -28.81 13.44 -9.74
CA GLN A 107 -27.55 13.43 -8.96
C GLN A 107 -27.19 12.24 -8.01
N ALA A 108 -26.21 11.46 -8.50
CA ALA A 108 -25.03 10.96 -7.77
C ALA A 108 -25.21 10.05 -6.53
N SER A 109 -25.33 8.72 -6.74
CA SER A 109 -24.76 7.72 -5.82
C SER A 109 -24.53 6.35 -6.49
N ARG A 110 -23.83 5.46 -5.79
CA ARG A 110 -23.37 4.10 -6.19
C ARG A 110 -24.37 3.30 -7.05
N THR A 111 -23.87 2.71 -8.14
CA THR A 111 -24.54 1.62 -8.86
C THR A 111 -24.66 0.35 -8.00
N LYS A 112 -25.82 -0.32 -8.08
CA LYS A 112 -26.02 -1.71 -7.65
C LYS A 112 -26.09 -2.61 -8.88
N VAL A 113 -25.56 -3.82 -8.77
CA VAL A 113 -25.75 -4.91 -9.75
C VAL A 113 -27.01 -5.69 -9.35
N PRO A 114 -27.86 -6.16 -10.29
CA PRO A 114 -29.07 -6.93 -9.96
C PRO A 114 -28.77 -8.33 -9.41
N ASN A 115 -29.69 -8.86 -8.62
CA ASN A 115 -29.72 -10.27 -8.19
C ASN A 115 -30.55 -11.10 -9.17
N ASN A 116 -30.12 -12.33 -9.47
CA ASN A 116 -30.94 -13.37 -10.10
C ASN A 116 -31.11 -14.57 -9.15
N GLU A 117 -32.24 -15.27 -9.24
CA GLU A 117 -32.70 -16.23 -8.23
C GLU A 117 -32.28 -17.69 -8.48
N GLU A 118 -30.98 -17.94 -8.65
CA GLU A 118 -30.39 -19.30 -8.56
C GLU A 118 -29.38 -19.46 -7.41
N THR A 119 -29.25 -18.43 -6.56
CA THR A 119 -28.09 -18.25 -5.68
C THR A 119 -28.11 -19.05 -4.36
N GLN A 120 -29.09 -19.94 -4.12
CA GLN A 120 -29.33 -20.49 -2.77
C GLN A 120 -28.62 -21.82 -2.43
N SER A 121 -28.08 -22.56 -3.40
CA SER A 121 -27.53 -23.92 -3.17
C SER A 121 -26.02 -24.00 -2.83
N LEU A 122 -25.28 -22.88 -2.90
CA LEU A 122 -23.80 -22.87 -2.78
C LEU A 122 -23.23 -21.84 -1.79
N VAL A 123 -24.06 -21.21 -0.95
CA VAL A 123 -23.66 -20.10 -0.04
C VAL A 123 -23.77 -20.49 1.44
N GLN A 124 -23.37 -21.72 1.80
CA GLN A 124 -23.61 -22.29 3.13
C GLN A 124 -22.56 -21.95 4.22
N HIS A 125 -21.44 -21.29 3.86
CA HIS A 125 -20.31 -21.05 4.78
C HIS A 125 -19.82 -19.58 4.81
N ALA A 126 -20.73 -18.61 4.73
CA ALA A 126 -20.44 -17.18 4.79
C ALA A 126 -21.05 -16.51 6.04
N TYR A 127 -20.39 -16.65 7.20
CA TYR A 127 -20.68 -15.82 8.38
C TYR A 127 -19.78 -14.56 8.38
N PRO A 128 -20.30 -13.36 8.70
CA PRO A 128 -21.71 -13.01 8.92
C PRO A 128 -22.46 -12.66 7.62
N PRO A 129 -23.80 -12.70 7.61
CA PRO A 129 -24.63 -12.31 6.46
C PRO A 129 -24.53 -10.81 6.15
N SER A 130 -24.64 -10.45 4.87
CA SER A 130 -24.49 -9.08 4.37
C SER A 130 -25.83 -8.36 4.15
N SER A 131 -26.48 -7.90 5.22
CA SER A 131 -27.57 -6.90 5.11
C SER A 131 -27.67 -5.98 6.34
N PRO A 132 -27.56 -4.65 6.17
CA PRO A 132 -27.96 -3.69 7.19
C PRO A 132 -29.44 -3.33 7.00
N TRP A 133 -30.32 -3.93 7.78
CA TRP A 133 -31.75 -3.59 7.76
C TRP A 133 -32.00 -2.28 8.49
N LEU A 134 -32.30 -1.22 7.73
CA LEU A 134 -33.03 -0.06 8.21
C LEU A 134 -34.52 -0.41 8.24
N SER A 135 -35.05 -0.77 9.42
CA SER A 135 -36.48 -0.82 9.68
C SER A 135 -36.87 0.39 10.52
N ASP A 136 -37.37 1.44 9.87
CA ASP A 136 -37.90 2.60 10.55
C ASP A 136 -39.31 2.28 11.07
N ASN A 137 -39.42 1.95 12.37
CA ASN A 137 -40.62 2.01 13.20
C ASN A 137 -40.32 1.49 14.62
N GLY A 138 -40.61 2.30 15.65
CA GLY A 138 -40.27 1.99 17.04
C GLY A 138 -41.23 1.02 17.72
N ILE A 139 -41.10 -0.29 17.47
CA ILE A 139 -41.79 -1.34 18.24
C ILE A 139 -40.74 -2.32 18.81
N PRO A 140 -40.66 -2.54 20.13
CA PRO A 140 -39.70 -3.47 20.71
C PRO A 140 -40.10 -4.93 20.39
N LEU A 141 -39.29 -5.59 19.55
CA LEU A 141 -39.50 -6.99 19.19
C LEU A 141 -39.33 -7.89 20.42
N LYS A 142 -40.28 -8.80 20.66
CA LYS A 142 -40.21 -9.76 21.77
C LYS A 142 -39.07 -10.77 21.53
N SER A 143 -38.33 -11.08 22.59
CA SER A 143 -37.22 -12.03 22.55
C SER A 143 -37.64 -13.41 22.03
N PRO A 144 -36.77 -14.13 21.31
CA PRO A 144 -36.96 -15.56 21.07
C PRO A 144 -36.91 -16.33 22.41
N ALA A 145 -37.47 -17.55 22.39
CA ALA A 145 -37.79 -18.38 23.54
C ALA A 145 -36.82 -18.28 24.75
N THR A 146 -37.29 -17.65 25.82
CA THR A 146 -36.66 -17.68 27.15
C THR A 146 -36.56 -19.12 27.64
N TYR A 147 -35.34 -19.68 27.72
CA TYR A 147 -35.08 -20.82 28.59
C TYR A 147 -35.49 -20.44 30.03
N GLY A 148 -36.25 -21.32 30.69
CA GLY A 148 -36.93 -20.99 31.95
C GLY A 148 -35.98 -20.46 33.05
N PRO A 149 -36.48 -19.60 33.95
CA PRO A 149 -35.64 -18.89 34.90
C PRO A 149 -34.83 -19.86 35.77
N PHE A 150 -33.51 -19.73 35.70
CA PHE A 150 -32.59 -20.49 36.55
C PHE A 150 -32.87 -20.21 38.04
N PRO A 151 -32.74 -21.23 38.93
CA PRO A 151 -32.87 -21.02 40.37
C PRO A 151 -31.82 -20.02 40.85
N ARG A 152 -32.25 -18.96 41.57
CA ARG A 152 -31.34 -17.99 42.17
C ARG A 152 -30.51 -18.65 43.27
N HIS A 153 -29.24 -18.93 42.99
CA HIS A 153 -28.26 -19.40 43.96
C HIS A 153 -27.78 -18.27 44.90
N ASP A 154 -26.94 -18.63 45.87
CA ASP A 154 -26.67 -17.86 47.10
C ASP A 154 -26.29 -16.39 46.92
N LEU A 155 -27.00 -15.53 47.66
CA LEU A 155 -26.83 -14.07 47.71
C LEU A 155 -25.46 -13.58 48.22
N ASN A 156 -24.55 -14.48 48.60
CA ASN A 156 -23.26 -14.18 49.23
C ASN A 156 -22.01 -14.49 48.38
N HIS A 157 -22.13 -15.10 47.19
CA HIS A 157 -20.95 -15.21 46.32
C HIS A 157 -20.58 -13.85 45.70
N ARG A 158 -19.29 -13.67 45.40
CA ARG A 158 -18.78 -12.52 44.67
C ARG A 158 -17.77 -13.01 43.62
N PRO A 159 -18.08 -12.87 42.31
CA PRO A 159 -17.22 -13.39 41.25
C PRO A 159 -15.84 -12.74 41.30
N ILE A 160 -14.80 -13.52 41.01
CA ILE A 160 -13.40 -13.09 41.09
C ILE A 160 -12.97 -12.46 39.75
N PRO A 161 -12.39 -11.24 39.74
CA PRO A 161 -11.94 -10.59 38.52
C PRO A 161 -10.96 -11.41 37.68
N ALA A 162 -11.13 -11.38 36.36
CA ALA A 162 -10.17 -11.91 35.39
C ALA A 162 -8.73 -11.40 35.64
N THR A 163 -8.59 -10.12 36.02
CA THR A 163 -7.30 -9.50 36.36
C THR A 163 -6.59 -10.16 37.55
N VAL A 164 -7.32 -10.83 38.44
CA VAL A 164 -6.77 -11.61 39.56
C VAL A 164 -6.46 -13.04 39.12
N ILE A 165 -7.37 -13.67 38.38
CA ILE A 165 -7.23 -15.06 37.90
C ILE A 165 -6.10 -15.21 36.87
N PHE A 166 -5.83 -14.17 36.08
CA PHE A 166 -4.76 -14.16 35.06
C PHE A 166 -3.47 -13.47 35.51
N ALA A 167 -3.39 -13.05 36.79
CA ALA A 167 -2.20 -12.44 37.36
C ALA A 167 -0.97 -13.38 37.32
N ARG A 168 0.23 -12.80 37.36
CA ARG A 168 1.51 -13.55 37.36
C ARG A 168 1.61 -14.52 38.54
N ASN A 169 1.09 -14.11 39.68
CA ASN A 169 1.04 -14.80 40.96
C ASN A 169 -0.33 -15.45 41.26
N ALA A 170 -1.20 -15.59 40.25
CA ALA A 170 -2.49 -16.27 40.41
C ALA A 170 -2.32 -17.74 40.80
N ALA A 171 -3.27 -18.27 41.57
CA ALA A 171 -3.37 -19.71 41.80
C ALA A 171 -3.70 -20.47 40.50
N PRO A 172 -3.28 -21.74 40.34
CA PRO A 172 -3.69 -22.57 39.21
C PRO A 172 -5.21 -22.81 39.21
N LEU A 173 -5.87 -22.57 38.08
CA LEU A 173 -7.26 -22.99 37.84
C LEU A 173 -7.31 -24.50 37.57
N SER A 174 -8.12 -25.21 38.35
CA SER A 174 -8.30 -26.66 38.30
C SER A 174 -9.60 -27.00 37.57
N LEU A 175 -9.49 -27.69 36.43
CA LEU A 175 -10.63 -28.05 35.58
C LEU A 175 -10.66 -29.57 35.38
N PRO A 176 -10.98 -30.37 36.43
CA PRO A 176 -10.77 -31.82 36.41
C PRO A 176 -11.54 -32.53 35.28
N LYS A 177 -12.72 -32.06 34.90
CA LYS A 177 -13.51 -32.60 33.76
C LYS A 177 -12.85 -32.35 32.40
N LEU A 178 -12.12 -31.25 32.26
CA LEU A 178 -11.33 -30.93 31.07
C LEU A 178 -10.02 -31.74 31.07
N ASP A 179 -9.34 -31.81 32.22
CA ASP A 179 -8.13 -32.62 32.37
C ASP A 179 -8.40 -34.10 32.10
N GLU A 180 -9.55 -34.63 32.54
CA GLU A 180 -10.06 -35.98 32.23
C GLU A 180 -10.32 -36.16 30.73
N HIS A 181 -11.12 -35.27 30.11
CA HIS A 181 -11.40 -35.32 28.67
C HIS A 181 -10.12 -35.27 27.81
N LEU A 182 -9.18 -34.37 28.13
CA LEU A 182 -7.89 -34.26 27.44
C LEU A 182 -6.97 -35.47 27.69
N SER A 183 -7.13 -36.17 28.81
CA SER A 183 -6.40 -37.42 29.09
C SER A 183 -6.97 -38.62 28.32
N CYS A 184 -8.22 -38.54 27.85
CA CYS A 184 -8.85 -39.54 27.00
C CYS A 184 -8.60 -39.33 25.49
N LEU A 185 -8.00 -38.21 25.08
CA LEU A 185 -7.58 -38.00 23.70
C LEU A 185 -6.34 -38.86 23.39
N GLU A 186 -6.44 -39.69 22.35
CA GLU A 186 -5.26 -40.41 21.85
C GLU A 186 -4.23 -39.42 21.29
N ALA A 187 -2.93 -39.71 21.47
CA ALA A 187 -1.88 -38.92 20.88
C ALA A 187 -1.91 -39.09 19.35
N SER A 188 -2.43 -38.08 18.64
CA SER A 188 -2.78 -38.14 17.21
C SER A 188 -1.62 -38.46 16.25
N TYR A 189 -0.37 -38.42 16.74
CA TYR A 189 0.79 -39.05 16.13
C TYR A 189 1.34 -40.17 17.02
N SER A 190 0.66 -41.32 17.02
CA SER A 190 1.17 -42.55 17.59
C SER A 190 2.47 -42.94 16.88
N THR A 191 3.56 -43.15 17.64
CA THR A 191 4.91 -43.38 17.10
C THR A 191 5.12 -44.75 16.43
N LYS A 192 4.04 -45.46 16.10
CA LYS A 192 4.05 -46.80 15.50
C LYS A 192 4.17 -46.76 13.97
N ASP A 193 3.58 -45.73 13.33
CA ASP A 193 3.29 -45.76 11.89
C ASP A 193 4.24 -44.90 11.02
N SER A 194 5.54 -44.87 11.34
CA SER A 194 6.51 -44.42 10.32
C SER A 194 7.91 -45.01 10.46
N THR A 195 8.39 -45.60 9.37
CA THR A 195 9.78 -46.02 9.09
C THR A 195 10.79 -44.87 8.99
N GLY A 196 10.37 -43.63 9.24
CA GLY A 196 11.21 -42.43 9.20
C GLY A 196 11.70 -41.99 10.58
N SER A 197 12.87 -41.33 10.63
CA SER A 197 13.46 -40.85 11.89
C SER A 197 12.51 -39.92 12.66
N ALA A 198 12.16 -40.31 13.90
CA ALA A 198 11.25 -39.56 14.78
C ALA A 198 11.75 -38.14 15.13
N GLY A 199 13.01 -37.81 14.86
CA GLY A 199 13.59 -36.48 15.06
C GLY A 199 13.63 -35.59 13.82
N ALA A 200 13.02 -35.99 12.70
CA ALA A 200 13.00 -35.25 11.43
C ALA A 200 11.87 -34.20 11.35
N MET A 201 12.07 -33.19 10.49
CA MET A 201 11.05 -32.22 10.12
C MET A 201 10.15 -32.81 9.01
N PHE A 202 8.87 -32.42 8.96
CA PHE A 202 7.96 -32.82 7.88
C PHE A 202 8.45 -32.30 6.52
N PRO A 203 8.46 -33.12 5.45
CA PRO A 203 8.67 -32.61 4.10
C PRO A 203 7.47 -31.72 3.70
N PRO A 204 7.68 -30.62 2.94
CA PRO A 204 8.94 -30.14 2.36
C PRO A 204 9.64 -29.08 3.23
N MET A 205 9.20 -28.90 4.48
CA MET A 205 9.71 -27.83 5.36
C MET A 205 11.18 -28.03 5.73
N ASP A 206 11.68 -29.28 5.65
CA ASP A 206 13.10 -29.58 5.75
C ASP A 206 13.91 -28.93 4.60
N GLN A 207 13.35 -28.83 3.38
CA GLN A 207 13.97 -28.14 2.24
C GLN A 207 13.96 -26.62 2.44
N LEU A 208 12.84 -26.06 2.93
CA LEU A 208 12.75 -24.66 3.30
C LEU A 208 13.81 -24.30 4.36
N ALA A 209 13.93 -25.12 5.42
CA ALA A 209 14.93 -24.94 6.46
C ALA A 209 16.37 -25.05 5.94
N LYS A 210 16.65 -25.97 4.99
CA LYS A 210 17.96 -26.07 4.32
C LYS A 210 18.30 -24.85 3.46
N SER A 211 17.31 -24.18 2.86
CA SER A 211 17.52 -22.99 2.02
C SER A 211 17.98 -21.74 2.79
N GLY A 212 17.67 -21.68 4.10
CA GLY A 212 17.88 -20.50 4.93
C GLY A 212 17.07 -19.27 4.50
N MET A 213 15.96 -19.46 3.75
CA MET A 213 15.05 -18.42 3.28
C MET A 213 13.66 -18.61 3.92
N SER A 214 12.90 -17.51 4.07
CA SER A 214 11.47 -17.62 4.39
C SER A 214 10.65 -17.87 3.11
N LEU A 215 9.41 -18.37 3.25
CA LEU A 215 8.52 -18.54 2.09
C LEU A 215 8.27 -17.20 1.36
N ASP A 216 8.16 -16.09 2.10
CA ASP A 216 8.12 -14.74 1.51
C ASP A 216 9.35 -14.46 0.62
N ASP A 217 10.56 -14.83 1.04
CA ASP A 217 11.78 -14.53 0.27
C ASP A 217 11.85 -15.36 -1.02
N LEU A 218 11.22 -16.54 -1.03
CA LEU A 218 11.02 -17.35 -2.24
C LEU A 218 9.92 -16.74 -3.14
N GLU A 219 8.77 -16.34 -2.59
CA GLU A 219 7.69 -15.68 -3.36
C GLU A 219 8.18 -14.40 -4.06
N TYR A 220 8.89 -13.54 -3.33
CA TYR A 220 9.43 -12.28 -3.86
C TYR A 220 10.76 -12.47 -4.61
N ASN A 221 11.29 -13.70 -4.69
CA ASN A 221 12.63 -14.06 -5.16
C ASN A 221 13.74 -13.11 -4.66
N SER A 222 13.60 -12.62 -3.42
CA SER A 222 14.46 -11.57 -2.86
C SER A 222 14.39 -11.55 -1.33
N ARG A 223 15.58 -11.57 -0.71
CA ARG A 223 15.75 -11.53 0.73
C ARG A 223 15.58 -10.12 1.26
N ALA A 224 14.77 -9.93 2.30
CA ALA A 224 14.65 -8.64 2.97
C ALA A 224 16.01 -8.15 3.52
N ALA A 225 16.41 -6.92 3.19
CA ALA A 225 17.70 -6.38 3.60
C ALA A 225 17.68 -6.07 5.12
N PRO A 226 18.59 -6.63 5.94
CA PRO A 226 18.63 -6.36 7.37
C PRO A 226 18.96 -4.87 7.62
N PHE A 227 18.42 -4.29 8.69
CA PHE A 227 18.46 -2.83 8.99
C PHE A 227 19.80 -2.14 8.68
N TRP A 228 20.91 -2.69 9.20
CA TRP A 228 22.29 -2.20 9.00
C TRP A 228 22.83 -2.23 7.56
N ARG A 229 22.14 -2.91 6.63
CA ARG A 229 22.47 -2.98 5.20
C ARG A 229 21.38 -2.38 4.31
N ASN A 230 20.20 -2.07 4.88
CA ASN A 230 19.12 -1.40 4.16
C ASN A 230 19.42 0.11 4.03
N ARG A 231 19.92 0.49 2.85
CA ARG A 231 20.27 1.87 2.48
C ARG A 231 19.15 2.88 2.78
N SER A 232 17.89 2.50 2.50
CA SER A 232 16.73 3.36 2.76
C SER A 232 16.50 3.60 4.25
N SER A 233 16.78 2.60 5.09
CA SER A 233 16.61 2.67 6.55
C SER A 233 17.67 3.57 7.19
N ILE A 234 18.92 3.48 6.72
CA ILE A 234 20.03 4.33 7.18
C ILE A 234 19.78 5.80 6.79
N LEU A 235 19.46 6.07 5.52
CA LEU A 235 19.19 7.42 5.03
C LEU A 235 17.89 8.02 5.62
N SER A 236 16.88 7.20 5.88
CA SER A 236 15.67 7.61 6.59
C SER A 236 15.96 8.00 8.03
N THR A 237 16.74 7.18 8.75
CA THR A 237 17.19 7.49 10.12
C THR A 237 18.01 8.77 10.15
N LEU A 238 18.98 8.93 9.24
CA LEU A 238 19.80 10.14 9.14
C LEU A 238 18.98 11.38 8.75
N SER A 239 18.06 11.28 7.79
CA SER A 239 17.19 12.40 7.41
C SER A 239 16.24 12.79 8.54
N SER A 240 15.70 11.81 9.29
CA SER A 240 14.84 12.07 10.46
C SER A 240 15.63 12.72 11.60
N VAL A 241 16.82 12.21 11.91
CA VAL A 241 17.74 12.80 12.91
C VAL A 241 18.15 14.21 12.49
N LEU A 242 18.49 14.44 11.22
CA LEU A 242 18.91 15.75 10.72
C LEU A 242 17.74 16.75 10.64
N ILE A 243 16.53 16.31 10.24
CA ILE A 243 15.30 17.13 10.29
C ILE A 243 14.92 17.48 11.74
N GLY A 244 15.17 16.59 12.70
CA GLY A 244 14.95 16.81 14.14
C GLY A 244 16.03 17.67 14.81
N LEU A 245 17.31 17.54 14.43
CA LEU A 245 18.41 18.40 14.90
C LEU A 245 18.31 19.81 14.32
N LEU A 246 18.06 19.94 13.01
CA LEU A 246 17.57 21.18 12.38
C LEU A 246 16.11 21.51 12.78
N GLY A 247 15.54 20.75 13.70
CA GLY A 247 14.31 21.04 14.42
C GLY A 247 14.56 21.57 15.84
N SER A 248 15.81 21.92 16.16
CA SER A 248 16.26 22.37 17.48
C SER A 248 15.65 23.68 17.98
N SER A 249 14.81 23.68 19.02
CA SER A 249 14.43 24.93 19.70
C SER A 249 15.60 25.62 20.42
N ALA A 250 16.64 24.87 20.83
CA ALA A 250 17.90 25.41 21.37
C ALA A 250 18.80 26.07 20.32
N LEU A 251 18.39 26.02 19.05
CA LEU A 251 19.21 26.40 17.91
C LEU A 251 18.50 27.51 17.12
N ALA A 252 18.00 28.52 17.85
CA ALA A 252 17.65 29.82 17.27
C ALA A 252 18.83 30.43 16.48
N SER A 253 20.07 30.08 16.86
CA SER A 253 21.29 30.36 16.12
C SER A 253 21.32 29.77 14.70
N PHE A 254 20.59 28.70 14.37
CA PHE A 254 20.46 28.20 13.00
C PHE A 254 19.59 29.09 12.09
N TYR A 255 18.91 30.10 12.66
CA TYR A 255 18.30 31.20 11.92
C TYR A 255 19.22 32.43 11.79
N SER A 256 20.49 32.33 12.23
CA SER A 256 21.57 33.31 11.99
C SER A 256 22.66 32.70 11.10
N LEU A 257 23.44 33.54 10.42
CA LEU A 257 24.49 33.09 9.51
C LEU A 257 25.57 32.26 10.21
N GLN A 258 25.89 32.57 11.47
CA GLN A 258 26.92 31.88 12.24
C GLN A 258 26.54 30.42 12.57
N GLY A 259 25.30 30.16 12.99
CA GLY A 259 24.87 28.80 13.32
C GLY A 259 24.78 27.88 12.10
N LEU A 260 24.51 28.46 10.93
CA LEU A 260 24.52 27.74 9.65
C LEU A 260 25.91 27.16 9.33
N ILE A 261 27.00 27.88 9.60
CA ILE A 261 28.37 27.37 9.47
C ILE A 261 28.57 26.15 10.38
N SER A 262 28.07 26.20 11.62
CA SER A 262 28.09 25.05 12.54
C SER A 262 27.26 23.86 12.04
N THR A 263 26.12 24.06 11.36
CA THR A 263 25.37 22.94 10.75
C THR A 263 26.20 22.19 9.71
N LEU A 264 27.01 22.91 8.93
CA LEU A 264 27.77 22.33 7.82
C LEU A 264 29.03 21.60 8.33
N GLN A 265 29.59 22.04 9.45
CA GLN A 265 30.61 21.31 10.21
C GLN A 265 30.06 19.99 10.79
N ILE A 266 28.89 20.03 11.45
CA ILE A 266 28.20 18.83 11.97
C ILE A 266 27.84 17.86 10.82
N PHE A 267 27.37 18.39 9.68
CA PHE A 267 27.07 17.61 8.48
C PHE A 267 28.32 16.93 7.90
N SER A 268 29.45 17.64 7.79
CA SER A 268 30.74 17.05 7.37
C SER A 268 31.17 15.90 8.28
N LEU A 269 30.95 16.06 9.60
CA LEU A 269 31.28 15.04 10.59
C LEU A 269 30.36 13.80 10.46
N LEU A 270 29.07 14.00 10.26
CA LEU A 270 28.11 12.92 9.94
C LEU A 270 28.42 12.22 8.61
N LEU A 271 28.86 12.93 7.58
CA LEU A 271 29.23 12.32 6.30
C LEU A 271 30.48 11.44 6.43
N SER A 272 31.35 11.73 7.40
CA SER A 272 32.54 10.91 7.70
C SER A 272 32.21 9.56 8.38
N THR A 273 31.08 9.45 9.10
CA THR A 273 30.69 8.23 9.83
C THR A 273 29.91 7.22 8.99
N LEU A 274 29.48 7.59 7.79
CA LEU A 274 28.72 6.75 6.83
C LEU A 274 29.54 5.64 6.14
N LYS A 275 30.74 5.33 6.63
CA LYS A 275 31.74 4.48 5.96
C LYS A 275 31.57 2.99 6.31
N ASP A 276 31.02 2.20 5.39
CA ASP A 276 31.82 1.13 4.75
C ASP A 276 31.19 0.49 3.49
N SER A 277 32.02 -0.31 2.81
CA SER A 277 31.79 -1.12 1.58
C SER A 277 31.93 -0.45 0.21
N ASP A 278 32.69 -1.16 -0.63
CA ASP A 278 32.99 -1.08 -2.07
C ASP A 278 33.71 0.16 -2.66
N GLN A 279 34.75 -0.15 -3.47
CA GLN A 279 35.74 0.78 -4.01
C GLN A 279 35.51 1.06 -5.50
N ALA A 280 35.77 2.31 -5.89
CA ALA A 280 36.41 2.73 -7.15
C ALA A 280 36.33 4.26 -7.22
N ASN A 281 35.12 4.77 -7.49
CA ASN A 281 34.88 6.18 -7.79
C ASN A 281 34.72 7.07 -6.54
N TRP A 282 34.64 6.50 -5.34
CA TRP A 282 34.41 7.28 -4.11
C TRP A 282 35.65 8.05 -3.63
N SER A 283 36.86 7.70 -4.09
CA SER A 283 38.12 8.34 -3.68
C SER A 283 38.17 9.83 -4.09
N THR A 284 37.81 10.15 -5.33
CA THR A 284 37.75 11.54 -5.83
C THR A 284 36.69 12.35 -5.07
N TRP A 285 35.50 11.77 -4.87
CA TRP A 285 34.43 12.40 -4.09
C TRP A 285 34.78 12.56 -2.61
N LYS A 286 35.61 11.68 -2.02
CA LYS A 286 36.14 11.82 -0.66
C LYS A 286 37.00 13.08 -0.52
N GLN A 287 37.90 13.31 -1.47
CA GLN A 287 38.75 14.50 -1.49
C GLN A 287 37.91 15.77 -1.64
N VAL A 288 36.86 15.75 -2.45
CA VAL A 288 35.91 16.86 -2.59
C VAL A 288 35.09 17.09 -1.31
N PHE A 289 34.36 16.09 -0.81
CA PHE A 289 33.39 16.26 0.29
C PHE A 289 33.99 16.31 1.70
N LEU A 290 35.13 15.66 1.96
CA LEU A 290 35.74 15.63 3.30
C LEU A 290 37.06 16.42 3.39
N GLY A 291 37.69 16.74 2.25
CA GLY A 291 38.90 17.56 2.19
C GLY A 291 38.64 18.98 1.70
N THR A 292 38.01 19.13 0.54
CA THR A 292 37.91 20.42 -0.16
C THR A 292 36.76 21.25 0.38
N ILE A 293 35.53 20.73 0.35
CA ILE A 293 34.31 21.43 0.77
C ILE A 293 34.40 21.91 2.23
N PRO A 294 34.83 21.11 3.23
CA PRO A 294 34.91 21.61 4.61
C PRO A 294 35.94 22.74 4.79
N ASN A 295 37.09 22.66 4.13
CA ASN A 295 38.11 23.72 4.18
C ASN A 295 37.72 24.97 3.36
N VAL A 296 36.96 24.81 2.28
CA VAL A 296 36.41 25.89 1.44
C VAL A 296 35.10 26.47 2.03
N LEU A 297 34.55 25.90 3.11
CA LEU A 297 33.53 26.53 3.95
C LEU A 297 34.07 27.03 5.29
N ALA A 298 35.21 26.52 5.77
CA ALA A 298 35.95 27.07 6.91
C ALA A 298 36.80 28.31 6.52
N LEU A 299 36.28 29.13 5.59
CA LEU A 299 36.90 30.35 5.08
C LEU A 299 37.03 31.40 6.20
N ASN A 300 38.16 31.38 6.92
CA ASN A 300 38.51 32.37 7.93
C ASN A 300 39.10 33.63 7.28
N PHE A 301 38.23 34.57 6.89
CA PHE A 301 38.59 35.87 6.30
C PHE A 301 37.97 37.02 7.12
N GLY A 302 38.31 38.27 6.78
CA GLY A 302 38.29 39.39 7.73
C GLY A 302 37.08 40.34 7.68
N THR A 303 36.06 40.06 6.88
CA THR A 303 35.00 41.03 6.52
C THR A 303 33.63 40.36 6.30
N ALA A 304 32.95 40.06 7.42
CA ALA A 304 31.73 39.24 7.48
C ALA A 304 30.73 39.44 6.33
N ALA A 305 30.31 40.67 6.01
CA ALA A 305 29.28 40.93 5.01
C ALA A 305 29.65 40.48 3.57
N LEU A 306 30.92 40.62 3.17
CA LEU A 306 31.36 40.20 1.83
C LEU A 306 31.48 38.68 1.75
N GLU A 307 32.06 38.06 2.77
CA GLU A 307 32.19 36.60 2.89
C GLU A 307 30.84 35.90 2.91
N SER A 308 29.86 36.43 3.63
CA SER A 308 28.47 35.96 3.64
C SER A 308 27.86 35.90 2.24
N LEU A 309 28.08 36.93 1.42
CA LEU A 309 27.56 37.01 0.05
C LEU A 309 28.30 36.08 -0.92
N ILE A 310 29.61 35.86 -0.72
CA ILE A 310 30.39 34.88 -1.50
C ILE A 310 29.92 33.45 -1.18
N LEU A 311 29.82 33.10 0.11
CA LEU A 311 29.33 31.79 0.57
C LEU A 311 27.91 31.52 0.06
N LEU A 312 27.03 32.53 0.14
CA LEU A 312 25.68 32.47 -0.42
C LEU A 312 25.71 32.19 -1.93
N THR A 313 26.55 32.89 -2.70
CA THR A 313 26.66 32.69 -4.15
C THR A 313 27.05 31.24 -4.49
N VAL A 314 28.02 30.68 -3.78
CA VAL A 314 28.45 29.28 -3.95
C VAL A 314 27.31 28.31 -3.61
N LEU A 315 26.62 28.52 -2.48
CA LEU A 315 25.49 27.68 -2.08
C LEU A 315 24.30 27.78 -3.06
N ILE A 316 24.03 28.96 -3.65
CA ILE A 316 23.00 29.14 -4.67
C ILE A 316 23.36 28.36 -5.95
N VAL A 317 24.61 28.42 -6.42
CA VAL A 317 25.05 27.68 -7.61
C VAL A 317 24.95 26.16 -7.37
N ILE A 318 25.37 25.67 -6.21
CA ILE A 318 25.22 24.26 -5.82
C ILE A 318 23.74 23.87 -5.74
N GLY A 319 22.91 24.68 -5.08
CA GLY A 319 21.47 24.44 -4.94
C GLY A 319 20.75 24.40 -6.29
N ALA A 320 21.06 25.32 -7.20
CA ALA A 320 20.50 25.37 -8.54
C ALA A 320 20.94 24.17 -9.41
N ALA A 321 22.22 23.76 -9.33
CA ALA A 321 22.72 22.58 -10.03
C ALA A 321 22.06 21.28 -9.53
N LEU A 322 21.91 21.13 -8.21
CA LEU A 322 21.20 20.00 -7.60
C LEU A 322 19.72 20.00 -7.99
N LEU A 323 19.05 21.15 -7.98
CA LEU A 323 17.63 21.29 -8.31
C LEU A 323 17.36 21.01 -9.80
N TYR A 324 18.24 21.44 -10.69
CA TYR A 324 18.20 21.08 -12.12
C TYR A 324 18.46 19.58 -12.34
N GLY A 325 19.40 18.99 -11.60
CA GLY A 325 19.62 17.54 -11.60
C GLY A 325 18.38 16.77 -11.13
N PHE A 326 17.76 17.19 -10.03
CA PHE A 326 16.51 16.62 -9.52
C PHE A 326 15.40 16.71 -10.57
N TYR A 327 15.16 17.89 -11.15
CA TYR A 327 14.16 18.09 -12.20
C TYR A 327 14.40 17.16 -13.40
N THR A 328 15.58 17.24 -14.02
CA THR A 328 15.89 16.49 -15.26
C THR A 328 15.89 14.97 -15.08
N TRP A 329 16.17 14.46 -13.87
CA TRP A 329 16.18 13.02 -13.59
C TRP A 329 14.79 12.53 -13.17
N THR A 330 14.04 13.29 -12.37
CA THR A 330 12.65 12.93 -11.99
C THR A 330 11.71 12.95 -13.19
N THR A 331 11.81 13.92 -14.10
CA THR A 331 11.03 13.93 -15.34
C THR A 331 11.34 12.74 -16.25
N GLN A 332 12.57 12.23 -16.23
CA GLN A 332 12.91 10.98 -16.93
C GLN A 332 12.26 9.77 -16.24
N CYS A 333 12.37 9.66 -14.92
CA CYS A 333 11.69 8.58 -14.16
C CYS A 333 10.17 8.56 -14.41
N ASP A 334 9.52 9.72 -14.51
CA ASP A 334 8.07 9.78 -14.74
C ASP A 334 7.64 9.35 -16.16
N LYS A 335 8.49 9.53 -17.17
CA LYS A 335 8.26 8.94 -18.51
C LYS A 335 8.30 7.41 -18.49
N TYR A 336 8.97 6.82 -17.49
CA TYR A 336 8.95 5.37 -17.22
C TYR A 336 7.92 4.95 -16.17
N ASN A 337 7.07 5.87 -15.69
CA ASN A 337 5.86 5.54 -14.91
C ASN A 337 4.60 5.46 -15.80
N SER A 338 4.63 6.03 -17.00
CA SER A 338 3.59 5.93 -18.04
C SER A 338 3.87 4.76 -19.01
N ILE A 339 4.13 3.58 -18.46
CA ILE A 339 4.36 2.34 -19.23
C ILE A 339 3.03 1.88 -19.82
N GLU A 340 3.04 1.52 -21.09
CA GLU A 340 1.92 0.84 -21.74
C GLU A 340 2.28 -0.59 -22.14
N GLY A 341 1.28 -1.44 -22.35
CA GLY A 341 1.50 -2.83 -22.71
C GLY A 341 2.14 -3.67 -21.60
N LEU A 342 2.85 -4.72 -22.02
CA LEU A 342 3.35 -5.79 -21.15
C LEU A 342 4.89 -5.92 -21.27
N GLN A 343 5.60 -4.81 -21.13
CA GLN A 343 7.07 -4.75 -21.23
C GLN A 343 7.75 -4.50 -19.88
N GLN A 344 8.91 -5.13 -19.66
CA GLN A 344 9.82 -4.69 -18.60
C GLN A 344 10.46 -3.36 -18.99
N THR A 345 10.42 -2.37 -18.11
CA THR A 345 11.33 -1.21 -18.20
C THR A 345 12.76 -1.67 -17.96
N GLU A 346 13.70 -1.25 -18.79
CA GLU A 346 15.12 -1.43 -18.50
C GLU A 346 15.46 -0.80 -17.13
N SER A 347 16.05 -1.60 -16.23
CA SER A 347 16.43 -1.18 -14.89
C SER A 347 17.71 -0.32 -14.93
N ARG A 348 17.56 0.90 -15.46
CA ARG A 348 18.65 1.86 -15.68
C ARG A 348 19.50 2.00 -14.40
N GLY A 349 20.77 1.66 -14.52
CA GLY A 349 21.61 1.26 -13.39
C GLY A 349 21.89 2.35 -12.35
N SER A 350 22.26 1.90 -11.15
CA SER A 350 22.76 2.69 -10.01
C SER A 350 22.16 4.11 -9.88
N GLN A 351 20.89 4.18 -9.50
CA GLN A 351 20.15 5.44 -9.25
C GLN A 351 20.66 6.24 -8.03
N TRP A 352 21.88 5.95 -7.55
CA TRP A 352 22.51 6.50 -6.34
C TRP A 352 22.63 8.02 -6.37
N GLY A 353 22.89 8.62 -7.53
CA GLY A 353 22.94 10.08 -7.68
C GLY A 353 21.59 10.75 -7.40
N LEU A 354 20.46 10.13 -7.74
CA LEU A 354 19.12 10.65 -7.45
C LEU A 354 18.86 10.69 -5.94
N VAL A 355 19.31 9.65 -5.24
CA VAL A 355 19.25 9.55 -3.78
C VAL A 355 20.12 10.63 -3.12
N ILE A 356 21.38 10.79 -3.56
CA ILE A 356 22.26 11.87 -3.09
C ILE A 356 21.63 13.25 -3.33
N ILE A 357 21.20 13.55 -4.55
CA ILE A 357 20.66 14.87 -4.93
C ILE A 357 19.45 15.21 -4.06
N THR A 358 18.51 14.27 -3.88
CA THR A 358 17.30 14.50 -3.09
C THR A 358 17.61 14.66 -1.60
N PHE A 359 18.57 13.89 -1.07
CA PHE A 359 19.06 14.04 0.30
C PHE A 359 19.76 15.39 0.51
N LEU A 360 20.70 15.78 -0.36
CA LEU A 360 21.42 17.05 -0.28
C LEU A 360 20.48 18.27 -0.42
N LEU A 361 19.50 18.22 -1.32
CA LEU A 361 18.46 19.26 -1.41
C LEU A 361 17.66 19.36 -0.10
N THR A 362 17.31 18.24 0.52
CA THR A 362 16.59 18.21 1.81
C THR A 362 17.45 18.77 2.96
N VAL A 363 18.77 18.55 2.94
CA VAL A 363 19.73 19.11 3.91
C VAL A 363 19.90 20.63 3.70
N ILE A 364 20.13 21.06 2.46
CA ILE A 364 20.44 22.46 2.09
C ILE A 364 19.18 23.34 2.13
N TYR A 365 17.99 22.77 1.99
CA TYR A 365 16.69 23.47 1.96
C TYR A 365 16.56 24.55 3.03
N LEU A 366 16.73 24.20 4.31
CA LEU A 366 16.55 25.15 5.41
C LEU A 366 17.69 26.20 5.44
N PRO A 367 18.99 25.81 5.49
CA PRO A 367 20.11 26.75 5.39
C PRO A 367 19.97 27.79 4.26
N LEU A 368 19.71 27.34 3.03
CA LEU A 368 19.70 28.21 1.85
C LEU A 368 18.41 29.05 1.76
N SER A 369 17.27 28.53 2.24
CA SER A 369 16.06 29.34 2.42
C SER A 369 16.27 30.46 3.45
N THR A 370 16.93 30.15 4.58
CA THR A 370 17.24 31.13 5.64
C THR A 370 18.06 32.29 5.10
N MET A 371 19.16 32.03 4.39
CA MET A 371 19.96 33.08 3.76
C MET A 371 19.16 33.89 2.74
N ALA A 372 18.35 33.23 1.90
CA ALA A 372 17.58 33.91 0.88
C ALA A 372 16.54 34.88 1.48
N VAL A 373 15.84 34.48 2.54
CA VAL A 373 14.90 35.36 3.25
C VAL A 373 15.64 36.52 3.94
N HIS A 374 16.80 36.27 4.57
CA HIS A 374 17.61 37.33 5.19
C HIS A 374 18.10 38.40 4.21
N VAL A 375 18.49 38.01 3.00
CA VAL A 375 18.81 38.96 1.92
C VAL A 375 17.57 39.76 1.50
N LEU A 376 16.41 39.11 1.33
CA LEU A 376 15.18 39.78 0.91
C LEU A 376 14.71 40.86 1.92
N VAL A 377 14.87 40.61 3.22
CA VAL A 377 14.54 41.59 4.28
C VAL A 377 15.68 42.55 4.61
N TRP A 378 16.88 42.30 4.08
CA TRP A 378 18.15 42.95 4.37
C TRP A 378 18.40 43.09 5.89
N SER A 379 18.69 41.97 6.55
CA SER A 379 18.95 41.87 7.99
C SER A 379 20.30 42.47 8.41
N GLU A 380 20.49 42.70 9.73
CA GLU A 380 21.69 43.32 10.32
C GLU A 380 23.03 42.76 9.81
N GLU A 381 23.13 41.43 9.62
CA GLU A 381 24.36 40.75 9.17
C GLU A 381 24.81 41.20 7.76
N LEU A 382 23.95 41.92 7.02
CA LEU A 382 24.18 42.46 5.67
C LEU A 382 24.31 44.00 5.64
N TRP A 383 24.30 44.67 6.79
CA TRP A 383 24.44 46.14 6.86
C TRP A 383 25.92 46.53 6.84
N ALA A 384 26.33 47.42 5.92
CA ALA A 384 27.70 47.93 5.88
C ALA A 384 28.00 49.03 6.94
N ILE A 385 27.18 49.13 7.97
CA ILE A 385 27.37 49.92 9.21
C ILE A 385 26.87 49.04 10.38
N PRO A 386 27.59 48.91 11.51
CA PRO A 386 27.08 48.22 12.70
C PRO A 386 25.76 48.84 13.21
N ASN A 387 24.88 48.00 13.74
CA ASN A 387 23.48 48.33 14.04
C ASN A 387 23.30 49.54 15.00
N PRO A 388 22.79 50.68 14.52
CA PRO A 388 22.69 51.90 15.31
C PRO A 388 21.52 51.91 16.29
N TYR A 389 20.63 50.90 16.23
CA TYR A 389 19.42 50.83 17.05
C TYR A 389 19.60 49.99 18.32
N LYS A 390 20.79 49.43 18.61
CA LYS A 390 21.02 48.53 19.76
C LYS A 390 21.19 49.23 21.11
N ASN A 391 21.75 50.45 21.13
CA ASN A 391 22.18 51.13 22.36
C ASN A 391 21.51 52.50 22.61
N LEU A 392 20.47 52.89 21.85
CA LEU A 392 19.92 54.24 21.87
C LEU A 392 18.43 54.29 22.23
N THR A 393 18.08 55.23 23.12
CA THR A 393 16.72 55.50 23.61
C THR A 393 15.92 56.47 22.72
N ILE A 394 16.54 56.99 21.65
CA ILE A 394 15.96 58.00 20.76
C ILE A 394 15.76 57.39 19.37
N THR A 395 14.55 57.52 18.82
CA THR A 395 14.20 57.07 17.47
C THR A 395 13.65 58.25 16.64
N PRO A 396 14.23 58.56 15.47
CA PRO A 396 15.42 57.94 14.86
C PRO A 396 16.72 58.23 15.63
N PRO A 397 17.73 57.35 15.58
CA PRO A 397 19.02 57.56 16.23
C PRO A 397 19.81 58.66 15.52
N ASN A 398 20.35 59.61 16.28
CA ASN A 398 21.23 60.66 15.77
C ASN A 398 22.66 60.10 15.63
N MET A 399 23.23 60.16 14.42
CA MET A 399 24.56 59.65 14.09
C MET A 399 25.43 60.73 13.45
N ALA A 400 26.72 60.72 13.77
CA ALA A 400 27.71 61.56 13.11
C ALA A 400 27.85 61.17 11.62
N PRO A 401 28.05 62.15 10.70
CA PRO A 401 28.25 61.86 9.29
C PRO A 401 29.54 61.07 9.06
N LEU A 402 29.46 60.03 8.22
CA LEU A 402 30.56 59.08 7.93
C LEU A 402 31.73 59.68 7.14
N GLY A 403 31.57 60.90 6.62
CA GLY A 403 32.48 61.58 5.72
C GLY A 403 31.78 62.73 5.01
N PRO A 404 32.43 63.37 4.01
CA PRO A 404 31.81 64.45 3.26
C PRO A 404 30.64 63.94 2.40
N SER A 405 29.54 64.69 2.38
CA SER A 405 28.23 64.28 1.84
C SER A 405 28.19 64.09 0.32
N ASN A 406 29.23 64.53 -0.40
CA ASN A 406 29.44 64.27 -1.82
C ASN A 406 30.01 62.85 -2.09
N GLN A 407 30.74 62.27 -1.15
CA GLN A 407 31.36 60.94 -1.29
C GLN A 407 30.57 59.85 -0.56
N TYR A 408 29.93 60.17 0.57
CA TYR A 408 29.24 59.21 1.43
C TYR A 408 27.71 59.35 1.39
N ARG A 409 27.01 58.25 1.68
CA ARG A 409 25.57 58.21 1.96
C ARG A 409 25.26 58.85 3.33
N ASP A 410 23.98 59.14 3.54
CA ASP A 410 23.46 59.44 4.87
C ASP A 410 23.64 58.20 5.78
N PRO A 411 24.08 58.33 7.05
CA PRO A 411 24.23 57.21 7.98
C PRO A 411 22.96 56.35 8.19
N LEU A 412 21.77 56.81 7.79
CA LEU A 412 20.51 56.05 7.85
C LEU A 412 20.10 55.40 6.50
N ASP A 413 20.79 55.72 5.39
CA ASP A 413 20.55 55.21 4.03
C ASP A 413 21.35 53.93 3.70
N PHE A 414 21.45 53.01 4.67
CA PHE A 414 22.22 51.77 4.51
C PHE A 414 21.43 50.57 3.94
N CYS A 415 20.10 50.65 3.91
CA CYS A 415 19.25 49.51 3.58
C CYS A 415 19.25 49.16 2.09
N TRP A 416 19.41 47.86 1.77
CA TRP A 416 19.65 47.37 0.41
C TRP A 416 20.85 48.05 -0.27
N THR A 417 21.93 48.31 0.49
CA THR A 417 23.20 48.80 -0.02
C THR A 417 24.38 47.96 0.49
N THR A 418 25.32 47.64 -0.39
CA THR A 418 26.57 46.92 -0.04
C THR A 418 27.72 47.86 0.35
N THR A 419 27.58 49.17 0.17
CA THR A 419 28.62 50.17 0.46
C THR A 419 28.02 51.55 0.73
N MET A 420 28.62 52.29 1.68
CA MET A 420 28.22 53.65 2.04
C MET A 420 28.84 54.73 1.15
N LYS A 421 29.77 54.39 0.25
CA LYS A 421 30.33 55.36 -0.71
C LYS A 421 29.43 55.44 -1.94
N ARG A 422 29.18 56.66 -2.42
CA ARG A 422 28.38 56.92 -3.64
C ARG A 422 29.11 56.51 -4.93
N ASN A 423 30.43 56.38 -4.88
CA ASN A 423 31.29 56.11 -6.03
C ASN A 423 31.55 54.60 -6.26
N GLU A 424 31.03 53.72 -5.40
CA GLU A 424 31.20 52.26 -5.50
C GLU A 424 29.88 51.59 -5.90
N VAL A 425 29.97 50.46 -6.62
CA VAL A 425 28.80 49.79 -7.20
C VAL A 425 27.99 49.07 -6.13
N ASN A 426 26.69 49.40 -6.02
CA ASN A 426 25.77 48.66 -5.16
C ASN A 426 25.31 47.35 -5.82
N VAL A 427 25.71 46.21 -5.26
CA VAL A 427 25.40 44.87 -5.80
C VAL A 427 24.11 44.28 -5.18
N ALA A 428 23.55 44.91 -4.14
CA ALA A 428 22.36 44.42 -3.44
C ALA A 428 21.17 44.03 -4.35
N PRO A 429 20.82 44.79 -5.43
CA PRO A 429 19.70 44.40 -6.31
C PRO A 429 19.90 43.06 -7.01
N VAL A 430 21.14 42.67 -7.30
CA VAL A 430 21.46 41.36 -7.91
C VAL A 430 21.18 40.24 -6.91
N PHE A 431 21.64 40.40 -5.66
CA PHE A 431 21.38 39.45 -4.59
C PHE A 431 19.88 39.33 -4.26
N MET A 432 19.13 40.43 -4.27
CA MET A 432 17.67 40.42 -4.13
C MET A 432 16.98 39.53 -5.17
N ILE A 433 17.35 39.67 -6.46
CA ILE A 433 16.79 38.85 -7.55
C ILE A 433 17.18 37.38 -7.39
N MET A 434 18.45 37.09 -7.10
CA MET A 434 18.92 35.71 -6.90
C MET A 434 18.21 35.04 -5.71
N SER A 435 18.06 35.73 -4.58
CA SER A 435 17.35 35.21 -3.41
C SER A 435 15.84 35.05 -3.64
N ALA A 436 15.20 35.91 -4.42
CA ALA A 436 13.81 35.72 -4.83
C ALA A 436 13.64 34.43 -5.67
N LEU A 437 14.54 34.17 -6.62
CA LEU A 437 14.54 32.93 -7.40
C LEU A 437 14.79 31.70 -6.53
N VAL A 438 15.66 31.79 -5.51
CA VAL A 438 15.89 30.70 -4.53
C VAL A 438 14.62 30.40 -3.74
N VAL A 439 13.89 31.41 -3.25
CA VAL A 439 12.64 31.18 -2.51
C VAL A 439 11.58 30.53 -3.40
N ILE A 440 11.43 30.98 -4.65
CA ILE A 440 10.47 30.39 -5.59
C ILE A 440 10.84 28.94 -5.93
N CYS A 441 12.09 28.67 -6.32
CA CYS A 441 12.51 27.36 -6.80
C CYS A 441 12.76 26.35 -5.67
N LEU A 442 13.56 26.72 -4.66
CA LEU A 442 13.96 25.81 -3.58
C LEU A 442 12.96 25.80 -2.42
N SER A 443 12.48 26.96 -1.98
CA SER A 443 11.59 27.01 -0.80
C SER A 443 10.14 26.61 -1.14
N VAL A 444 9.63 26.97 -2.32
CA VAL A 444 8.24 26.70 -2.72
C VAL A 444 8.11 25.52 -3.70
N TRP A 445 8.80 25.56 -4.85
CA TRP A 445 8.62 24.53 -5.89
C TRP A 445 9.17 23.16 -5.48
N PHE A 446 10.35 23.07 -4.89
CA PHE A 446 10.96 21.77 -4.54
C PHE A 446 10.09 20.93 -3.58
N PRO A 447 9.49 21.45 -2.48
CA PRO A 447 8.56 20.66 -1.67
C PRO A 447 7.31 20.16 -2.42
N ILE A 448 6.82 20.92 -3.41
CA ILE A 448 5.67 20.54 -4.25
C ILE A 448 6.08 19.44 -5.25
N ALA A 449 7.23 19.57 -5.89
CA ALA A 449 7.79 18.53 -6.76
C ALA A 449 8.10 17.24 -5.96
N LEU A 450 8.67 17.38 -4.76
CA LEU A 450 8.94 16.29 -3.84
C LEU A 450 7.65 15.58 -3.40
N TYR A 451 6.57 16.32 -3.12
CA TYR A 451 5.24 15.75 -2.84
C TYR A 451 4.74 14.87 -4.01
N GLN A 452 4.86 15.36 -5.24
CA GLN A 452 4.42 14.62 -6.43
C GLN A 452 5.27 13.36 -6.64
N VAL A 453 6.59 13.46 -6.57
CA VAL A 453 7.53 12.34 -6.72
C VAL A 453 7.34 11.29 -5.63
N ILE A 454 7.18 11.71 -4.37
CA ILE A 454 6.87 10.83 -3.25
C ILE A 454 5.58 10.05 -3.54
N ASN A 455 4.46 10.72 -3.80
CA ASN A 455 3.18 10.06 -4.10
C ASN A 455 3.24 9.13 -5.33
N ARG A 456 4.13 9.43 -6.30
CA ARG A 456 4.35 8.60 -7.49
C ARG A 456 5.18 7.34 -7.20
N SER A 457 6.05 7.39 -6.20
CA SER A 457 7.03 6.34 -5.85
C SER A 457 6.53 5.26 -4.88
N VAL A 458 5.52 5.56 -4.05
CA VAL A 458 5.01 4.66 -2.99
C VAL A 458 4.61 3.28 -3.53
N PRO A 459 4.99 2.16 -2.88
CA PRO A 459 4.57 0.84 -3.29
C PRO A 459 3.08 0.62 -3.01
N LYS A 460 2.31 0.28 -4.05
CA LYS A 460 0.91 -0.16 -3.89
C LYS A 460 0.84 -1.50 -3.15
N VAL A 461 0.02 -1.50 -2.09
CA VAL A 461 -0.46 -2.67 -1.34
C VAL A 461 -1.73 -3.21 -2.00
N ASP A 462 -1.85 -4.53 -2.08
CA ASP A 462 -2.98 -5.20 -2.74
C ASP A 462 -4.21 -5.25 -1.82
N ASP A 463 -5.41 -5.09 -2.38
CA ASP A 463 -6.65 -4.91 -1.61
C ASP A 463 -7.26 -6.21 -1.05
N TYR A 464 -6.77 -7.40 -1.45
CA TYR A 464 -7.23 -8.71 -0.98
C TYR A 464 -6.08 -9.58 -0.44
N THR A 465 -6.35 -10.41 0.55
CA THR A 465 -5.38 -11.34 1.17
C THR A 465 -4.96 -12.48 0.21
N GLU A 466 -4.00 -13.32 0.63
CA GLU A 466 -3.61 -14.55 -0.09
C GLU A 466 -4.79 -15.50 -0.37
N LEU A 467 -5.88 -15.36 0.39
CA LEU A 467 -7.13 -16.14 0.29
C LEU A 467 -8.21 -15.41 -0.55
N GLY A 468 -7.85 -14.27 -1.15
CA GLY A 468 -8.74 -13.41 -1.94
C GLY A 468 -9.82 -12.68 -1.13
N ARG A 469 -9.69 -12.57 0.20
CA ARG A 469 -10.62 -11.81 1.07
C ARG A 469 -10.20 -10.35 1.18
N ARG A 470 -11.15 -9.41 1.09
CA ARG A 470 -10.84 -7.97 1.12
C ARG A 470 -10.23 -7.56 2.47
N ARG A 471 -9.10 -6.85 2.41
CA ARG A 471 -8.34 -6.37 3.58
C ARG A 471 -9.03 -5.19 4.27
N THR A 472 -8.97 -5.15 5.59
CA THR A 472 -9.37 -4.00 6.42
C THR A 472 -8.29 -2.89 6.38
N PRO A 473 -8.60 -1.65 6.78
CA PRO A 473 -7.59 -0.58 6.86
C PRO A 473 -6.39 -0.89 7.77
N VAL A 474 -6.55 -1.78 8.76
CA VAL A 474 -5.47 -2.23 9.66
C VAL A 474 -4.59 -3.26 8.98
N ASP A 475 -5.18 -4.18 8.21
CA ASP A 475 -4.45 -5.17 7.43
C ASP A 475 -3.63 -4.48 6.33
N LEU A 476 -4.22 -3.49 5.65
CA LEU A 476 -3.55 -2.71 4.59
C LEU A 476 -2.32 -1.94 5.10
N GLU A 477 -2.37 -1.40 6.32
CA GLU A 477 -1.21 -0.75 6.96
C GLU A 477 -0.18 -1.78 7.47
N THR A 478 -0.61 -3.01 7.78
CA THR A 478 0.29 -4.11 8.19
C THR A 478 1.06 -4.68 7.00
N GLU A 479 0.39 -4.86 5.86
CA GLU A 479 1.01 -5.27 4.60
C GLU A 479 1.89 -4.18 4.00
N TYR A 480 1.51 -2.91 4.16
CA TYR A 480 2.36 -1.78 3.80
C TYR A 480 3.75 -1.89 4.47
N ARG A 481 3.81 -2.23 5.77
CA ARG A 481 5.08 -2.52 6.48
C ARG A 481 5.85 -3.70 5.86
N ARG A 482 5.18 -4.78 5.45
CA ARG A 482 5.83 -5.93 4.77
C ARG A 482 6.47 -5.49 3.45
N VAL A 483 5.70 -4.79 2.61
CA VAL A 483 6.16 -4.39 1.26
C VAL A 483 7.30 -3.37 1.37
N LEU A 484 7.23 -2.41 2.30
CA LEU A 484 8.31 -1.47 2.58
C LEU A 484 9.64 -2.15 2.96
N ALA A 485 9.60 -3.29 3.66
CA ALA A 485 10.81 -4.01 4.07
C ALA A 485 11.60 -4.63 2.88
N ARG A 486 10.97 -4.76 1.71
CA ARG A 486 11.56 -5.24 0.45
C ARG A 486 11.57 -4.17 -0.66
N ASP A 487 11.19 -2.93 -0.36
CA ASP A 487 11.15 -1.84 -1.34
C ASP A 487 12.56 -1.34 -1.68
N ASN A 488 12.88 -1.34 -2.98
CA ASN A 488 14.17 -0.93 -3.54
C ASN A 488 14.10 0.43 -4.27
N ASN A 489 12.97 1.14 -4.22
CA ASN A 489 12.80 2.45 -4.83
C ASN A 489 13.82 3.47 -4.27
N PRO A 490 14.47 4.31 -5.10
CA PRO A 490 15.42 5.33 -4.63
C PRO A 490 14.80 6.32 -3.62
N PHE A 491 13.49 6.54 -3.66
CA PHE A 491 12.78 7.45 -2.75
C PHE A 491 12.28 6.79 -1.46
N ALA A 492 12.47 5.47 -1.26
CA ALA A 492 11.97 4.74 -0.10
C ALA A 492 12.44 5.32 1.25
N PHE A 493 13.61 5.98 1.30
CA PHE A 493 14.11 6.64 2.51
C PHE A 493 13.26 7.83 2.97
N LEU A 494 12.42 8.40 2.09
CA LEU A 494 11.54 9.52 2.40
C LEU A 494 10.20 9.06 3.01
N TYR A 495 9.79 7.81 2.76
CA TYR A 495 8.45 7.33 3.13
C TYR A 495 8.39 6.06 3.98
N ASN A 496 9.48 5.30 4.12
CA ASN A 496 9.50 4.04 4.90
C ASN A 496 9.13 4.17 6.39
N SER A 497 9.08 5.39 6.93
CA SER A 497 8.71 5.69 8.32
C SER A 497 7.29 6.27 8.48
N PHE A 498 6.59 6.55 7.39
CA PHE A 498 5.29 7.25 7.37
C PHE A 498 4.16 6.34 6.89
N ARG A 499 3.01 6.38 7.57
CA ARG A 499 1.85 5.52 7.29
C ARG A 499 1.36 5.68 5.85
N ARG A 500 0.70 4.65 5.30
CA ARG A 500 0.28 4.60 3.89
C ARG A 500 -0.53 5.83 3.44
N SER A 501 -1.33 6.42 4.33
CA SER A 501 -2.16 7.62 4.07
C SER A 501 -1.50 8.96 4.43
N ARG A 502 -0.26 8.94 4.95
CA ARG A 502 0.49 10.11 5.47
C ARG A 502 1.93 10.21 4.94
N VAL A 503 2.29 9.40 3.95
CA VAL A 503 3.60 9.38 3.26
C VAL A 503 4.14 10.78 2.92
N PHE A 504 3.29 11.69 2.45
CA PHE A 504 3.66 13.06 2.07
C PHE A 504 4.09 13.99 3.22
N HIS A 505 4.15 13.51 4.47
CA HIS A 505 4.38 14.36 5.64
C HIS A 505 5.77 15.04 5.68
N ILE A 506 6.81 14.50 5.01
CA ILE A 506 8.08 15.23 4.82
C ILE A 506 7.86 16.55 4.08
N SER A 507 7.15 16.55 2.95
CA SER A 507 6.92 17.77 2.17
C SER A 507 6.10 18.80 2.96
N LEU A 508 5.10 18.35 3.73
CA LEU A 508 4.35 19.21 4.65
C LEU A 508 5.24 19.79 5.75
N THR A 509 6.21 19.02 6.25
CA THR A 509 7.16 19.48 7.27
C THR A 509 8.13 20.54 6.73
N LEU A 510 8.56 20.42 5.47
CA LEU A 510 9.38 21.46 4.82
C LEU A 510 8.61 22.78 4.66
N ILE A 511 7.33 22.71 4.26
CA ILE A 511 6.44 23.89 4.17
C ILE A 511 6.20 24.51 5.56
N ALA A 512 5.96 23.69 6.59
CA ALA A 512 5.82 24.17 7.97
C ALA A 512 7.08 24.90 8.46
N LYS A 513 8.28 24.39 8.15
CA LYS A 513 9.54 25.07 8.47
C LYS A 513 9.72 26.38 7.71
N LEU A 514 9.25 26.49 6.46
CA LEU A 514 9.25 27.75 5.72
C LEU A 514 8.33 28.79 6.37
N CYS A 515 7.14 28.40 6.83
CA CYS A 515 6.26 29.30 7.58
C CYS A 515 6.93 29.82 8.87
N THR A 516 7.59 28.95 9.64
CA THR A 516 8.35 29.37 10.82
C THR A 516 9.50 30.32 10.47
N LEU A 517 10.29 30.01 9.44
CA LEU A 517 11.38 30.88 8.95
C LEU A 517 10.87 32.28 8.58
N LEU A 518 9.78 32.36 7.81
CA LEU A 518 9.18 33.64 7.42
C LEU A 518 8.74 34.45 8.63
N ILE A 519 8.15 33.83 9.66
CA ILE A 519 7.81 34.52 10.91
C ILE A 519 9.07 35.03 11.63
N VAL A 520 10.11 34.20 11.75
CA VAL A 520 11.35 34.56 12.47
C VAL A 520 12.09 35.72 11.81
N ALA A 521 12.29 35.66 10.49
CA ALA A 521 13.18 36.57 9.75
C ALA A 521 12.48 37.82 9.20
N VAL A 522 11.18 37.74 8.84
CA VAL A 522 10.44 38.92 8.36
C VAL A 522 10.01 39.80 9.53
N ILE A 523 9.57 39.24 10.65
CA ILE A 523 9.10 40.00 11.82
C ILE A 523 10.26 40.23 12.81
N ASP A 524 11.30 40.93 12.37
CA ASP A 524 12.42 41.36 13.23
C ASP A 524 12.66 42.87 13.14
N SER A 525 12.92 43.51 14.28
CA SER A 525 13.38 44.90 14.34
C SER A 525 14.75 45.11 13.69
N ASP A 526 15.56 44.06 13.64
CA ASP A 526 16.92 44.08 13.08
C ASP A 526 16.96 43.73 11.58
N ASN A 527 15.92 44.14 10.85
CA ASN A 527 15.85 44.10 9.38
C ASN A 527 15.33 45.43 8.79
N CYS A 528 15.56 45.64 7.49
CA CYS A 528 15.23 46.89 6.83
C CYS A 528 13.72 47.16 6.61
N LEU A 529 12.86 46.18 6.84
CA LEU A 529 11.40 46.32 6.76
C LEU A 529 10.83 46.94 8.05
N PHE A 530 11.21 46.42 9.23
CA PHE A 530 10.60 46.82 10.50
C PHE A 530 11.47 47.73 11.40
N ARG A 531 12.68 48.13 10.98
CA ARG A 531 13.57 49.06 11.71
C ARG A 531 12.96 50.38 12.20
N LYS A 532 11.79 50.79 11.68
CA LYS A 532 11.05 52.00 12.10
C LYS A 532 10.08 51.77 13.27
N PHE A 533 9.83 50.53 13.68
CA PHE A 533 8.87 50.18 14.74
C PHE A 533 9.58 49.90 16.07
N PRO A 534 8.91 50.08 17.23
CA PRO A 534 9.51 49.81 18.54
C PRO A 534 9.91 48.34 18.68
N ARG A 535 11.17 48.09 19.06
CA ARG A 535 11.77 46.74 19.23
C ARG A 535 10.86 45.79 20.01
N ASP A 536 10.37 46.25 21.16
CA ASP A 536 9.57 45.43 22.08
C ASP A 536 8.24 44.98 21.44
N LYS A 537 7.61 45.86 20.65
CA LYS A 537 6.35 45.54 19.95
C LYS A 537 6.57 44.55 18.81
N VAL A 538 7.67 44.67 18.08
CA VAL A 538 8.03 43.72 17.00
C VAL A 538 8.43 42.36 17.60
N GLY A 539 9.26 42.35 18.66
CA GLY A 539 9.66 41.14 19.38
C GLY A 539 8.48 40.40 20.01
N LEU A 540 7.57 41.13 20.66
CA LEU A 540 6.33 40.58 21.21
C LEU A 540 5.44 39.98 20.10
N ALA A 541 5.20 40.72 19.01
CA ALA A 541 4.40 40.24 17.89
C ALA A 541 4.99 38.97 17.24
N ARG A 542 6.31 38.92 17.06
CA ARG A 542 7.02 37.72 16.59
C ARG A 542 6.80 36.53 17.51
N GLN A 543 7.08 36.67 18.81
CA GLN A 543 6.96 35.53 19.73
C GLN A 543 5.51 35.11 19.95
N SER A 544 4.54 36.03 19.98
CA SER A 544 3.11 35.67 19.98
C SER A 544 2.73 34.84 18.75
N LEU A 545 3.18 35.22 17.55
CA LEU A 545 2.88 34.47 16.33
C LEU A 545 3.62 33.12 16.28
N LEU A 546 4.85 33.04 16.79
CA LEU A 546 5.60 31.78 16.92
C LEU A 546 4.97 30.81 17.92
N VAL A 547 4.45 31.30 19.06
CA VAL A 547 3.70 30.48 20.03
C VAL A 547 2.42 29.95 19.40
N VAL A 548 1.61 30.80 18.76
CA VAL A 548 0.36 30.39 18.10
C VAL A 548 0.63 29.38 16.98
N SER A 549 1.62 29.63 16.13
CA SER A 549 2.03 28.74 15.04
C SER A 549 2.53 27.37 15.58
N SER A 550 3.44 27.38 16.54
CA SER A 550 4.00 26.16 17.15
C SER A 550 2.93 25.33 17.87
N PHE A 551 1.99 25.99 18.56
CA PHE A 551 0.88 25.33 19.23
C PHE A 551 -0.12 24.72 18.24
N GLY A 552 -0.42 25.43 17.14
CA GLY A 552 -1.22 24.89 16.03
C GLY A 552 -0.59 23.65 15.38
N PHE A 553 0.72 23.69 15.10
CA PHE A 553 1.45 22.52 14.60
C PHE A 553 1.52 21.38 15.62
N PHE A 554 1.66 21.67 16.92
CA PHE A 554 1.63 20.66 17.97
C PHE A 554 0.27 19.94 18.03
N ILE A 555 -0.85 20.68 18.06
CA ILE A 555 -2.21 20.11 18.01
C ILE A 555 -2.41 19.29 16.73
N GLY A 556 -2.02 19.83 15.57
CA GLY A 556 -2.08 19.11 14.30
C GLY A 556 -1.33 17.78 14.35
N GLN A 557 -0.14 17.76 14.94
CA GLN A 557 0.67 16.55 15.08
C GLN A 557 0.08 15.55 16.09
N MET A 558 -0.58 16.01 17.17
CA MET A 558 -1.31 15.15 18.10
C MET A 558 -2.50 14.44 17.45
N ILE A 559 -3.14 15.08 16.46
CA ILE A 559 -4.28 14.51 15.72
C ILE A 559 -3.81 13.60 14.58
N VAL A 560 -2.77 13.98 13.82
CA VAL A 560 -2.40 13.31 12.56
C VAL A 560 -1.63 12.00 12.77
N ALA A 561 -0.78 11.90 13.80
CA ALA A 561 0.06 10.73 14.11
C ALA A 561 0.65 10.02 12.87
N PRO A 562 1.47 10.72 12.06
CA PRO A 562 1.81 10.32 10.68
C PRO A 562 2.80 9.15 10.58
N PHE A 563 3.58 8.85 11.63
CA PHE A 563 4.59 7.80 11.56
C PHE A 563 3.97 6.41 11.75
N ILE A 564 4.56 5.43 11.06
CA ILE A 564 4.27 4.00 11.20
C ILE A 564 4.39 3.59 12.66
N ASP A 565 5.50 3.95 13.31
CA ASP A 565 5.77 3.56 14.69
C ASP A 565 5.45 4.69 15.70
N PRO A 566 4.67 4.41 16.76
CA PRO A 566 4.39 5.37 17.83
C PRO A 566 5.61 5.95 18.54
N LEU A 567 6.75 5.25 18.57
CA LEU A 567 8.03 5.79 19.06
C LEU A 567 8.43 7.05 18.28
N ASN A 568 8.32 7.01 16.94
CA ASN A 568 8.65 8.15 16.08
C ASN A 568 7.61 9.27 16.20
N ASN A 569 6.33 8.92 16.38
CA ASN A 569 5.29 9.91 16.70
C ASN A 569 5.56 10.61 18.05
N ALA A 570 6.01 9.88 19.07
CA ALA A 570 6.33 10.41 20.39
C ALA A 570 7.60 11.25 20.43
N SER A 571 8.62 10.85 19.65
CA SER A 571 9.81 11.66 19.39
C SER A 571 9.44 13.01 18.77
N GLU A 572 8.60 12.99 17.72
CA GLU A 572 8.13 14.21 17.06
C GLU A 572 7.21 15.05 17.97
N TRP A 573 6.35 14.44 18.79
CA TRP A 573 5.59 15.20 19.82
C TRP A 573 6.51 15.85 20.86
N THR A 574 7.59 15.17 21.26
CA THR A 574 8.58 15.73 22.21
C THR A 574 9.34 16.89 21.57
N SER A 575 9.68 16.79 20.28
CA SER A 575 10.25 17.88 19.47
C SER A 575 9.30 19.08 19.37
N ARG A 576 8.02 18.85 19.03
CA ARG A 576 7.02 19.93 18.94
C ARG A 576 6.66 20.55 20.30
N LEU A 577 6.67 19.76 21.38
CA LEU A 577 6.51 20.26 22.74
C LEU A 577 7.72 21.11 23.18
N ASN A 578 8.93 20.76 22.74
CA ASN A 578 10.14 21.56 22.95
C ASN A 578 9.99 22.94 22.29
N TYR A 579 9.53 23.00 21.04
CA TYR A 579 9.21 24.27 20.36
C TYR A 579 8.19 25.12 21.12
N VAL A 580 7.06 24.55 21.54
CA VAL A 580 6.03 25.28 22.29
C VAL A 580 6.58 25.80 23.62
N SER A 581 7.32 24.97 24.36
CA SER A 581 7.92 25.32 25.66
C SER A 581 8.97 26.44 25.54
N THR A 582 9.84 26.37 24.53
CA THR A 582 10.87 27.40 24.29
C THR A 582 10.26 28.71 23.78
N SER A 583 9.25 28.65 22.89
CA SER A 583 8.54 29.85 22.42
C SER A 583 7.77 30.53 23.55
N LEU A 584 7.19 29.76 24.47
CA LEU A 584 6.51 30.28 25.65
C LEU A 584 7.50 30.89 26.67
N THR A 585 8.63 30.21 26.94
CA THR A 585 9.68 30.74 27.83
C THR A 585 10.28 32.04 27.29
N THR A 586 10.55 32.12 25.98
CA THR A 586 11.05 33.36 25.36
C THR A 586 10.01 34.48 25.33
N LEU A 587 8.72 34.17 25.13
CA LEU A 587 7.63 35.14 25.28
C LEU A 587 7.56 35.69 26.73
N ILE A 588 7.67 34.83 27.75
CA ILE A 588 7.73 35.22 29.17
C ILE A 588 8.92 36.14 29.47
N VAL A 589 10.08 35.86 28.89
CA VAL A 589 11.31 36.69 29.03
C VAL A 589 11.16 38.06 28.35
N ILE A 590 10.37 38.19 27.27
CA ILE A 590 10.06 39.47 26.62
C ILE A 590 9.00 40.28 27.38
N ILE A 591 8.05 39.62 28.06
CA ILE A 591 7.01 40.28 28.89
C ILE A 591 7.60 40.82 30.22
N ASP A 592 8.89 40.58 30.48
CA ASP A 592 9.67 41.12 31.62
C ASP A 592 9.09 40.78 33.01
N ILE A 593 8.56 39.56 33.14
CA ILE A 593 8.02 39.04 34.40
C ILE A 593 9.14 38.93 35.46
N PRO A 594 8.90 39.34 36.73
CA PRO A 594 9.88 39.14 37.80
C PRO A 594 10.32 37.67 37.89
N ALA A 595 11.61 37.45 38.12
CA ALA A 595 12.35 36.19 37.98
C ALA A 595 12.80 35.78 36.57
N LYS A 596 12.82 36.69 35.58
CA LYS A 596 13.44 36.55 34.23
C LYS A 596 14.67 35.63 34.16
N LYS A 597 15.71 35.86 34.99
CA LYS A 597 16.95 35.05 35.03
C LYS A 597 16.75 33.56 35.34
N ILE A 598 15.66 33.19 36.04
CA ILE A 598 15.34 31.79 36.34
C ILE A 598 14.78 31.10 35.09
N PHE A 599 13.93 31.79 34.33
CA PHE A 599 13.38 31.30 33.07
C PHE A 599 14.43 31.20 31.96
N GLU A 600 15.26 32.24 31.82
CA GLU A 600 16.31 32.36 30.81
C GLU A 600 17.38 31.27 30.94
N THR A 601 17.83 30.97 32.17
CA THR A 601 18.87 29.95 32.42
C THR A 601 18.26 28.61 32.82
N TYR A 602 17.76 28.49 34.05
CA TYR A 602 17.49 27.18 34.66
C TYR A 602 16.34 26.44 33.97
N VAL A 603 15.21 27.10 33.72
CA VAL A 603 14.06 26.47 33.05
C VAL A 603 14.43 26.04 31.63
N LEU A 604 15.15 26.88 30.89
CA LEU A 604 15.56 26.61 29.52
C LEU A 604 16.51 25.41 29.41
N TYR A 605 17.56 25.35 30.24
CA TYR A 605 18.44 24.19 30.30
C TYR A 605 17.73 22.92 30.76
N THR A 606 16.78 23.00 31.71
CA THR A 606 15.97 21.84 32.12
C THR A 606 15.11 21.30 30.98
N ILE A 607 14.46 22.18 30.19
CA ILE A 607 13.70 21.78 28.98
C ILE A 607 14.63 21.06 28.01
N TYR A 608 15.83 21.61 27.73
CA TYR A 608 16.77 21.01 26.79
C TYR A 608 17.29 19.64 27.27
N ILE A 609 17.71 19.50 28.53
CA ILE A 609 18.19 18.22 29.09
C ILE A 609 17.12 17.12 28.94
N ILE A 610 15.86 17.44 29.27
CA ILE A 610 14.74 16.49 29.15
C ILE A 610 14.47 16.16 27.67
N THR A 611 14.31 17.17 26.81
CA THR A 611 13.89 16.96 25.41
C THR A 611 14.97 16.30 24.55
N TYR A 612 16.26 16.61 24.77
CA TYR A 612 17.37 15.93 24.09
C TYR A 612 17.63 14.53 24.66
N GLY A 613 17.54 14.34 25.98
CA GLY A 613 17.63 13.01 26.60
C GLY A 613 16.54 12.06 26.09
N LEU A 614 15.31 12.55 25.96
CA LEU A 614 14.21 11.80 25.36
C LEU A 614 14.42 11.57 23.85
N SER A 615 14.91 12.56 23.09
CA SER A 615 15.22 12.38 21.66
C SER A 615 16.27 11.28 21.43
N PHE A 616 17.33 11.26 22.24
CA PHE A 616 18.34 10.21 22.23
C PHE A 616 17.74 8.84 22.62
N TYR A 617 16.91 8.79 23.66
CA TYR A 617 16.18 7.59 24.05
C TYR A 617 15.34 7.01 22.89
N PHE A 618 14.57 7.84 22.18
CA PHE A 618 13.75 7.37 21.06
C PHE A 618 14.58 6.82 19.89
N ILE A 619 15.73 7.44 19.58
CA ILE A 619 16.67 6.95 18.55
C ILE A 619 17.18 5.55 18.92
N VAL A 620 17.59 5.34 20.17
CA VAL A 620 18.07 4.03 20.65
C VAL A 620 16.92 3.01 20.71
N ALA A 621 15.75 3.41 21.20
CA ALA A 621 14.55 2.57 21.33
C ALA A 621 14.03 2.04 19.98
N ASN A 622 14.22 2.79 18.90
CA ASN A 622 13.81 2.35 17.56
C ASN A 622 14.77 1.32 16.91
N THR A 623 15.89 0.97 17.55
CA THR A 623 16.80 -0.07 17.04
C THR A 623 16.25 -1.48 17.31
N GLY A 624 16.34 -2.39 16.34
CA GLY A 624 15.82 -3.76 16.48
C GLY A 624 16.42 -4.56 17.65
N TRP A 625 17.65 -4.25 18.07
CA TRP A 625 18.25 -4.81 19.28
C TRP A 625 17.55 -4.32 20.54
N MET A 626 17.32 -3.01 20.67
CA MET A 626 16.61 -2.43 21.82
C MET A 626 15.13 -2.85 21.84
N GLN A 627 14.48 -2.97 20.69
CA GLN A 627 13.13 -3.55 20.58
C GLN A 627 13.09 -4.98 21.16
N ASN A 628 14.02 -5.85 20.77
CA ASN A 628 14.11 -7.20 21.35
C ASN A 628 14.38 -7.17 22.87
N LEU A 629 15.24 -6.27 23.34
CA LEU A 629 15.50 -6.07 24.78
C LEU A 629 14.21 -5.64 25.52
N ILE A 630 13.44 -4.71 24.97
CA ILE A 630 12.15 -4.25 25.50
C ILE A 630 11.13 -5.39 25.51
N LYS A 631 11.06 -6.24 24.47
CA LYS A 631 10.17 -7.43 24.44
C LYS A 631 10.54 -8.43 25.55
N ILE A 632 11.83 -8.61 25.84
CA ILE A 632 12.33 -9.46 26.93
C ILE A 632 12.01 -8.85 28.30
N ILE A 633 12.28 -7.56 28.52
CA ILE A 633 12.00 -6.88 29.79
C ILE A 633 10.49 -6.86 30.10
N SER A 634 9.66 -6.57 29.10
CA SER A 634 8.20 -6.58 29.21
C SER A 634 7.57 -7.98 29.29
N ARG A 635 8.34 -9.04 28.95
CA ARG A 635 7.85 -10.44 28.84
C ARG A 635 6.63 -10.59 27.94
N ARG A 636 6.56 -9.80 26.87
CA ARG A 636 5.45 -9.81 25.90
C ARG A 636 5.45 -11.11 25.09
N ILE A 637 4.32 -11.81 25.10
CA ILE A 637 3.99 -12.88 24.16
C ILE A 637 3.10 -12.25 23.07
N ASP A 638 3.44 -12.50 21.81
CA ASP A 638 2.76 -11.94 20.63
C ASP A 638 1.92 -12.98 19.89
N PHE A 639 0.76 -12.53 19.42
CA PHE A 639 -0.14 -13.26 18.53
C PHE A 639 -0.57 -12.38 17.34
N SER A 640 -0.71 -12.99 16.17
CA SER A 640 -1.18 -12.37 14.93
C SER A 640 -2.70 -12.30 14.83
N ILE A 641 -3.41 -13.19 15.50
CA ILE A 641 -4.89 -13.33 15.51
C ILE A 641 -5.43 -13.18 16.93
N ASP A 642 -6.71 -12.83 17.11
CA ASP A 642 -7.35 -12.87 18.44
C ASP A 642 -7.67 -14.33 18.83
N VAL A 643 -6.61 -15.09 19.13
CA VAL A 643 -6.67 -16.53 19.42
C VAL A 643 -7.58 -16.87 20.62
N PHE A 644 -7.90 -15.89 21.46
CA PHE A 644 -8.82 -16.06 22.60
C PHE A 644 -10.28 -15.76 22.27
N SER A 645 -10.62 -15.44 21.01
CA SER A 645 -11.99 -15.22 20.56
C SER A 645 -12.75 -16.53 20.34
N PRO A 646 -14.06 -16.59 20.69
CA PRO A 646 -14.95 -17.68 20.28
C PRO A 646 -15.28 -17.59 18.78
N ARG A 647 -15.27 -16.38 18.18
CA ARG A 647 -15.34 -16.16 16.71
C ARG A 647 -14.01 -16.45 15.99
N LEU A 648 -13.18 -17.35 16.50
CA LEU A 648 -12.05 -17.89 15.74
C LEU A 648 -12.57 -19.08 14.93
N ASP A 649 -12.15 -19.21 13.67
CA ASP A 649 -12.53 -20.34 12.83
C ASP A 649 -11.80 -21.62 13.30
N THR A 650 -12.46 -22.37 14.18
CA THR A 650 -12.04 -23.67 14.74
C THR A 650 -12.67 -24.87 14.02
N SER A 651 -13.35 -24.65 12.90
CA SER A 651 -14.03 -25.70 12.13
C SER A 651 -13.06 -26.68 11.47
N ALA A 652 -13.56 -27.87 11.07
CA ALA A 652 -12.74 -28.84 10.34
C ALA A 652 -12.27 -28.34 8.94
N SER A 653 -12.90 -27.27 8.42
CA SER A 653 -12.49 -26.57 7.21
C SER A 653 -11.70 -25.28 7.51
N SER A 654 -11.15 -25.15 8.73
CA SER A 654 -10.52 -23.93 9.24
C SER A 654 -9.54 -23.33 8.26
N ILE A 655 -9.77 -22.06 7.95
CA ILE A 655 -8.97 -21.29 7.00
C ILE A 655 -7.53 -21.16 7.51
N HIS A 656 -7.33 -21.09 8.83
CA HIS A 656 -6.02 -20.97 9.45
C HIS A 656 -5.18 -22.25 9.33
N THR A 657 -5.80 -23.44 9.53
CA THR A 657 -5.09 -24.72 9.39
C THR A 657 -4.85 -25.06 7.92
N LYS A 658 -5.83 -24.81 7.03
CA LYS A 658 -5.66 -24.94 5.59
C LYS A 658 -4.49 -24.09 5.08
N ARG A 659 -4.37 -22.85 5.55
CA ARG A 659 -3.29 -21.93 5.14
C ARG A 659 -1.91 -22.44 5.61
N ARG A 660 -1.76 -22.68 6.92
CA ARG A 660 -0.49 -23.05 7.61
C ARG A 660 -0.06 -24.52 7.48
N ILE A 661 -0.90 -25.39 6.91
CA ILE A 661 -0.56 -26.80 6.69
C ILE A 661 -0.55 -27.11 5.19
N TRP A 662 -1.65 -26.85 4.48
CA TRP A 662 -1.81 -27.26 3.08
C TRP A 662 -1.16 -26.26 2.11
N GLN A 663 -1.55 -24.99 2.18
CA GLN A 663 -1.09 -23.97 1.23
C GLN A 663 0.39 -23.61 1.41
N GLU A 664 0.88 -23.54 2.65
CA GLU A 664 2.31 -23.38 2.94
C GLU A 664 3.13 -24.56 2.37
N SER A 665 2.66 -25.80 2.53
CA SER A 665 3.37 -26.99 2.03
C SER A 665 3.39 -27.05 0.49
N ILE A 666 2.27 -26.79 -0.20
CA ILE A 666 2.26 -26.77 -1.68
C ILE A 666 3.12 -25.64 -2.23
N SER A 667 3.05 -24.44 -1.65
CA SER A 667 3.87 -23.29 -2.09
C SER A 667 5.36 -23.59 -1.91
N THR A 668 5.73 -24.18 -0.77
CA THR A 668 7.11 -24.61 -0.50
C THR A 668 7.54 -25.68 -1.49
N MET A 669 6.73 -26.74 -1.70
CA MET A 669 7.04 -27.84 -2.64
C MET A 669 7.36 -27.35 -4.06
N LEU A 670 6.57 -26.39 -4.58
CA LEU A 670 6.81 -25.80 -5.90
C LEU A 670 8.04 -24.89 -5.93
N LEU A 671 8.29 -24.13 -4.85
CA LEU A 671 9.36 -23.12 -4.82
C LEU A 671 10.73 -23.69 -4.38
N THR A 672 10.79 -24.86 -3.74
CA THR A 672 12.06 -25.55 -3.41
C THR A 672 12.45 -26.65 -4.41
N ASN A 673 11.54 -27.13 -5.25
CA ASN A 673 11.84 -28.12 -6.28
C ASN A 673 12.72 -27.51 -7.40
N PRO A 674 13.88 -28.11 -7.75
CA PRO A 674 14.82 -27.56 -8.73
C PRO A 674 14.24 -27.39 -10.14
N GLU A 675 13.22 -28.16 -10.56
CA GLU A 675 12.57 -27.99 -11.86
C GLU A 675 11.48 -26.90 -11.85
N CYS A 676 10.95 -26.56 -10.66
CA CYS A 676 9.80 -25.67 -10.51
C CYS A 676 10.15 -24.28 -9.96
N HIS A 677 11.27 -24.12 -9.24
CA HIS A 677 11.65 -22.88 -8.56
C HIS A 677 11.72 -21.64 -9.48
N ILE A 678 11.69 -20.45 -8.88
CA ILE A 678 11.91 -19.19 -9.59
C ILE A 678 13.42 -19.02 -9.85
N PRO A 679 13.87 -18.73 -11.09
CA PRO A 679 15.29 -18.56 -11.39
C PRO A 679 15.91 -17.41 -10.56
N PRO A 680 17.15 -17.54 -10.04
CA PRO A 680 17.74 -16.57 -9.11
C PRO A 680 18.04 -15.20 -9.74
N ASP A 681 17.96 -15.10 -11.06
CA ASP A 681 18.13 -13.88 -11.86
C ASP A 681 16.79 -13.28 -12.32
N GLN A 682 15.64 -13.82 -11.87
CA GLN A 682 14.30 -13.34 -12.24
C GLN A 682 13.77 -12.31 -11.24
N THR A 683 13.33 -11.16 -11.76
CA THR A 683 12.74 -10.10 -10.91
C THR A 683 11.22 -10.16 -10.97
N MET A 684 10.57 -10.40 -9.82
CA MET A 684 9.12 -10.56 -9.70
C MET A 684 8.38 -9.21 -9.84
N THR A 685 8.41 -8.67 -11.06
CA THR A 685 7.87 -7.36 -11.43
C THR A 685 6.55 -7.53 -12.19
N PHE A 686 5.56 -6.69 -11.88
CA PHE A 686 4.20 -6.82 -12.41
C PHE A 686 3.74 -5.53 -13.07
N ALA A 687 3.22 -5.62 -14.30
CA ALA A 687 2.48 -4.53 -14.92
C ALA A 687 1.14 -4.33 -14.19
N ARG A 688 0.91 -3.09 -13.74
CA ARG A 688 -0.29 -2.64 -13.01
C ARG A 688 -0.36 -1.11 -13.06
N THR A 689 -1.56 -0.54 -13.05
CA THR A 689 -1.75 0.90 -12.80
C THR A 689 -1.72 1.20 -11.30
N ARG A 690 -1.75 2.49 -10.92
CA ARG A 690 -1.88 2.87 -9.50
C ARG A 690 -3.27 2.53 -8.94
N GLU A 691 -4.31 2.53 -9.77
CA GLU A 691 -5.69 2.36 -9.30
C GLU A 691 -6.14 0.88 -9.34
N SER A 692 -5.34 -0.03 -9.93
CA SER A 692 -5.69 -1.44 -10.24
C SER A 692 -6.89 -1.53 -11.19
N ASP A 693 -6.83 -0.72 -12.24
CA ASP A 693 -7.80 -0.70 -13.34
C ASP A 693 -7.85 -2.07 -14.03
N TYR A 694 -6.70 -2.74 -14.14
CA TYR A 694 -6.55 -4.06 -14.74
C TYR A 694 -5.73 -5.04 -13.89
N PRO A 695 -5.91 -6.37 -14.03
CA PRO A 695 -5.24 -7.37 -13.21
C PRO A 695 -3.71 -7.41 -13.42
N PRO A 696 -2.91 -7.77 -12.40
CA PRO A 696 -1.46 -7.75 -12.48
C PRO A 696 -0.90 -8.84 -13.40
N TYR A 697 0.05 -8.49 -14.26
CA TYR A 697 0.73 -9.42 -15.18
C TYR A 697 2.25 -9.46 -14.91
N LEU A 698 2.82 -10.64 -14.66
CA LEU A 698 4.26 -10.84 -14.42
C LEU A 698 5.05 -10.52 -15.69
N LEU A 699 6.07 -9.66 -15.59
CA LEU A 699 6.84 -9.19 -16.74
C LEU A 699 8.13 -10.00 -16.93
N GLY A 700 8.43 -10.36 -18.18
CA GLY A 700 9.67 -11.07 -18.55
C GLY A 700 9.73 -12.51 -18.05
N PHE A 701 8.61 -13.23 -18.14
CA PHE A 701 8.43 -14.61 -17.66
C PHE A 701 9.49 -15.60 -18.21
N LYS A 702 10.16 -16.36 -17.33
CA LYS A 702 11.27 -17.28 -17.65
C LYS A 702 10.87 -18.76 -17.68
N ASP A 703 9.58 -19.04 -17.85
CA ASP A 703 9.03 -20.37 -18.14
C ASP A 703 8.98 -21.35 -16.94
N THR A 704 9.02 -20.91 -15.68
CA THR A 704 8.92 -21.85 -14.52
C THR A 704 7.54 -21.89 -13.83
N PRO A 705 7.14 -23.07 -13.31
CA PRO A 705 5.91 -23.20 -12.49
C PRO A 705 5.85 -22.28 -11.27
N GLY A 706 6.98 -22.04 -10.59
CA GLY A 706 7.05 -21.18 -9.41
C GLY A 706 6.72 -19.72 -9.72
N GLU A 707 7.22 -19.20 -10.85
CA GLU A 707 6.84 -17.87 -11.34
C GLU A 707 5.32 -17.75 -11.52
N ARG A 708 4.70 -18.79 -12.11
CA ARG A 708 3.26 -18.83 -12.39
C ARG A 708 2.41 -19.03 -11.15
N HIS A 709 2.89 -19.80 -10.17
CA HIS A 709 2.23 -19.94 -8.87
C HIS A 709 2.16 -18.59 -8.15
N VAL A 710 3.28 -17.87 -8.08
CA VAL A 710 3.32 -16.52 -7.50
C VAL A 710 2.52 -15.51 -8.31
N GLU A 711 2.52 -15.59 -9.65
CA GLU A 711 1.66 -14.74 -10.49
C GLU A 711 0.17 -15.00 -10.22
N ASN A 712 -0.26 -16.26 -10.12
CA ASN A 712 -1.64 -16.61 -9.79
C ASN A 712 -2.02 -16.10 -8.38
N LEU A 713 -1.14 -16.27 -7.38
CA LEU A 713 -1.34 -15.71 -6.03
C LEU A 713 -1.37 -14.17 -6.04
N LYS A 714 -0.57 -13.52 -6.90
CA LYS A 714 -0.57 -12.06 -7.06
C LYS A 714 -1.89 -11.56 -7.66
N ILE A 715 -2.42 -12.26 -8.65
CA ILE A 715 -3.73 -11.96 -9.23
C ILE A 715 -4.83 -12.12 -8.18
N LEU A 716 -4.84 -13.23 -7.41
CA LEU A 716 -5.82 -13.46 -6.34
C LEU A 716 -5.81 -12.36 -5.26
N ARG A 717 -4.63 -11.83 -4.91
CA ARG A 717 -4.45 -10.70 -4.00
C ARG A 717 -4.97 -9.35 -4.52
N ASP A 718 -5.04 -9.14 -5.83
CA ASP A 718 -5.49 -7.87 -6.42
C ASP A 718 -6.98 -7.92 -6.84
N VAL A 719 -7.47 -9.06 -7.35
CA VAL A 719 -8.87 -9.19 -7.84
C VAL A 719 -9.85 -9.85 -6.85
N GLY A 720 -9.35 -10.60 -5.87
CA GLY A 720 -10.18 -11.31 -4.88
C GLY A 720 -10.84 -12.61 -5.37
N THR A 721 -11.27 -13.46 -4.44
CA THR A 721 -11.70 -14.85 -4.72
C THR A 721 -12.88 -14.94 -5.68
N GLN A 722 -13.84 -14.00 -5.58
CA GLN A 722 -15.06 -14.02 -6.38
C GLN A 722 -14.78 -13.73 -7.86
N ALA A 723 -13.95 -12.73 -8.15
CA ALA A 723 -13.56 -12.39 -9.52
C ALA A 723 -12.63 -13.47 -10.11
N TYR A 724 -11.70 -13.99 -9.29
CA TYR A 724 -10.84 -15.11 -9.67
C TYR A 724 -11.66 -16.34 -10.08
N ASN A 725 -12.57 -16.81 -9.22
CA ASN A 725 -13.37 -18.00 -9.52
C ASN A 725 -14.35 -17.79 -10.69
N ARG A 726 -14.89 -16.57 -10.88
CA ARG A 726 -15.67 -16.24 -12.09
C ARG A 726 -14.80 -16.38 -13.35
N ALA A 727 -13.59 -15.83 -13.35
CA ALA A 727 -12.68 -15.94 -14.48
C ALA A 727 -12.23 -17.40 -14.73
N VAL A 728 -12.08 -18.22 -13.70
CA VAL A 728 -11.87 -19.67 -13.84
C VAL A 728 -13.06 -20.32 -14.57
N ALA A 729 -14.30 -19.99 -14.18
CA ALA A 729 -15.50 -20.52 -14.84
C ALA A 729 -15.56 -20.13 -16.33
N LEU A 730 -15.28 -18.88 -16.69
CA LEU A 730 -15.27 -18.42 -18.09
C LEU A 730 -14.18 -19.13 -18.93
N THR A 731 -12.97 -19.28 -18.39
CA THR A 731 -11.82 -19.89 -19.10
C THR A 731 -11.82 -21.42 -19.11
N SER A 732 -12.65 -22.07 -18.28
CA SER A 732 -12.58 -23.52 -18.03
C SER A 732 -13.93 -24.26 -18.11
N GLY A 733 -15.05 -23.55 -18.07
CA GLY A 733 -16.42 -24.07 -18.16
C GLY A 733 -16.96 -24.16 -19.60
N PRO A 734 -18.29 -24.21 -19.80
CA PRO A 734 -18.89 -24.46 -21.11
C PRO A 734 -18.65 -23.33 -22.13
N GLU A 735 -18.70 -22.07 -21.70
CA GLU A 735 -18.52 -20.88 -22.57
C GLU A 735 -17.08 -20.71 -23.09
N LYS A 736 -16.13 -21.50 -22.58
CA LYS A 736 -14.71 -21.45 -22.93
C LYS A 736 -14.46 -21.43 -24.43
N GLY A 737 -15.19 -22.22 -25.21
CA GLY A 737 -15.01 -22.28 -26.66
C GLY A 737 -15.29 -20.95 -27.36
N TRP A 738 -16.27 -20.19 -26.85
CA TRP A 738 -16.62 -18.86 -27.35
C TRP A 738 -15.59 -17.81 -26.91
N TYR A 739 -15.25 -17.77 -25.61
CA TYR A 739 -14.22 -16.84 -25.11
C TYR A 739 -12.85 -17.06 -25.79
N GLN A 740 -12.46 -18.31 -26.05
CA GLN A 740 -11.22 -18.61 -26.79
C GLN A 740 -11.26 -18.19 -28.26
N HIS A 741 -12.44 -18.13 -28.88
CA HIS A 741 -12.60 -17.59 -30.24
C HIS A 741 -12.38 -16.06 -30.25
N LEU A 742 -13.03 -15.34 -29.33
CA LEU A 742 -12.87 -13.89 -29.17
C LEU A 742 -11.41 -13.52 -28.83
N GLU A 743 -10.80 -14.21 -27.87
CA GLU A 743 -9.39 -14.04 -27.47
C GLU A 743 -8.46 -14.19 -28.69
N ASP A 744 -8.65 -15.24 -29.50
CA ASP A 744 -7.73 -15.53 -30.60
C ASP A 744 -7.85 -14.53 -31.76
N ILE A 745 -9.05 -14.00 -32.03
CA ILE A 745 -9.27 -12.90 -32.98
C ILE A 745 -8.58 -11.63 -32.50
N ILE A 746 -8.83 -11.23 -31.25
CA ILE A 746 -8.29 -10.00 -30.66
C ILE A 746 -6.75 -10.04 -30.65
N GLN A 747 -6.15 -11.09 -30.09
CA GLN A 747 -4.69 -11.23 -30.03
C GLN A 747 -4.02 -11.32 -31.41
N LYS A 748 -4.71 -11.84 -32.43
CA LYS A 748 -4.16 -11.96 -33.80
C LYS A 748 -4.23 -10.66 -34.60
N ASN A 749 -5.30 -9.87 -34.44
CA ASN A 749 -5.64 -8.78 -35.37
C ASN A 749 -5.72 -7.38 -34.72
N PHE A 750 -6.09 -7.31 -33.43
CA PHE A 750 -6.61 -6.11 -32.75
C PHE A 750 -5.93 -5.86 -31.38
N VAL A 751 -4.63 -6.14 -31.29
CA VAL A 751 -3.74 -5.79 -30.17
C VAL A 751 -2.63 -4.85 -30.66
N GLY A 752 -2.17 -3.93 -29.82
CA GLY A 752 -1.18 -2.91 -30.16
C GLY A 752 -1.82 -1.57 -30.57
N PRO A 753 -1.08 -0.69 -31.27
CA PRO A 753 -1.57 0.64 -31.62
C PRO A 753 -2.66 0.62 -32.69
N ASP A 754 -3.32 1.77 -32.83
CA ASP A 754 -4.34 2.07 -33.85
C ASP A 754 -5.55 1.13 -33.78
N SER A 755 -5.82 0.64 -32.57
CA SER A 755 -7.09 0.02 -32.21
C SER A 755 -8.10 1.10 -31.84
N TYR A 756 -9.38 0.83 -32.05
CA TYR A 756 -10.50 1.75 -31.82
C TYR A 756 -11.47 1.16 -30.80
N TRP A 757 -12.04 1.99 -29.92
CA TRP A 757 -13.17 1.59 -29.08
C TRP A 757 -14.03 2.80 -28.76
N LYS A 758 -15.32 2.72 -29.07
CA LYS A 758 -16.33 3.67 -28.61
C LYS A 758 -17.37 2.92 -27.78
N PRO A 759 -17.53 3.24 -26.48
CA PRO A 759 -18.59 2.64 -25.66
C PRO A 759 -19.99 2.89 -26.24
N PRO A 760 -20.93 1.93 -26.17
CA PRO A 760 -22.29 2.14 -26.67
C PRO A 760 -23.15 3.03 -25.77
N ASP A 761 -22.92 2.98 -24.44
CA ASP A 761 -23.80 3.60 -23.43
C ASP A 761 -23.33 4.97 -22.89
N GLU A 762 -22.18 5.50 -23.35
CA GLU A 762 -21.65 6.79 -22.88
C GLU A 762 -21.76 7.91 -23.92
N ASP A 763 -22.36 9.03 -23.51
CA ASP A 763 -22.07 10.35 -24.11
C ASP A 763 -20.56 10.59 -24.00
N ALA A 764 -19.88 10.73 -25.14
CA ALA A 764 -18.41 10.73 -25.33
C ALA A 764 -17.55 10.92 -24.06
N SER A 765 -16.88 9.83 -23.64
CA SER A 765 -16.07 9.77 -22.41
C SER A 765 -15.13 10.99 -22.29
N PRO A 766 -15.16 11.73 -21.16
CA PRO A 766 -14.66 13.10 -21.11
C PRO A 766 -13.16 13.21 -21.36
N GLY A 767 -12.80 13.87 -22.47
CA GLY A 767 -11.42 14.06 -22.94
C GLY A 767 -11.05 13.23 -24.17
N CYS A 768 -11.85 12.24 -24.56
CA CYS A 768 -11.61 11.45 -25.78
C CYS A 768 -12.13 12.17 -27.03
N SER A 769 -11.22 12.61 -27.90
CA SER A 769 -11.52 13.10 -29.26
C SER A 769 -11.68 11.95 -30.26
N SER A 770 -10.61 11.19 -30.49
CA SER A 770 -10.48 10.28 -31.63
C SER A 770 -10.94 8.84 -31.40
N PHE A 771 -11.21 8.42 -30.15
CA PHE A 771 -11.50 7.03 -29.72
C PHE A 771 -10.45 5.96 -30.13
N PHE A 772 -9.32 6.37 -30.72
CA PHE A 772 -8.19 5.51 -31.02
C PHE A 772 -7.22 5.40 -29.83
N GLY A 773 -6.38 4.36 -29.86
CA GLY A 773 -5.37 4.15 -28.84
C GLY A 773 -4.54 2.89 -29.04
N ASN A 774 -3.86 2.50 -27.96
CA ASN A 774 -3.01 1.32 -27.86
C ASN A 774 -3.66 0.26 -26.95
N THR A 775 -3.62 -1.01 -27.37
CA THR A 775 -4.33 -2.11 -26.69
C THR A 775 -3.43 -3.30 -26.34
N TRP A 776 -3.74 -3.99 -25.24
CA TRP A 776 -3.10 -5.25 -24.87
C TRP A 776 -4.06 -6.18 -24.14
N TRP A 777 -3.78 -7.47 -24.27
CA TRP A 777 -4.60 -8.53 -23.68
C TRP A 777 -3.96 -9.09 -22.41
N ILE A 778 -4.73 -9.10 -21.32
CA ILE A 778 -4.39 -9.77 -20.08
C ILE A 778 -5.20 -11.08 -20.03
N PRO A 779 -4.55 -12.25 -19.96
CA PRO A 779 -5.23 -13.54 -20.11
C PRO A 779 -6.08 -13.94 -18.91
N PHE A 780 -5.85 -13.37 -17.72
CA PHE A 780 -6.56 -13.79 -16.52
C PHE A 780 -6.59 -12.74 -15.38
N PRO A 781 -7.77 -12.39 -14.84
CA PRO A 781 -9.06 -12.45 -15.51
C PRO A 781 -9.01 -11.88 -16.94
N PRO A 782 -9.64 -12.54 -17.94
CA PRO A 782 -9.66 -12.06 -19.31
C PRO A 782 -10.05 -10.58 -19.39
N THR A 783 -9.10 -9.74 -19.79
CA THR A 783 -9.27 -8.29 -19.85
C THR A 783 -8.53 -7.76 -21.06
N LEU A 784 -9.25 -7.15 -22.00
CA LEU A 784 -8.67 -6.28 -23.00
C LEU A 784 -8.53 -4.89 -22.38
N VAL A 785 -7.29 -4.42 -22.28
CA VAL A 785 -6.98 -3.06 -21.81
C VAL A 785 -6.73 -2.19 -23.03
N MET A 786 -7.36 -1.02 -23.04
CA MET A 786 -7.11 0.03 -24.02
C MET A 786 -6.65 1.30 -23.31
N ARG A 787 -5.64 1.94 -23.86
CA ARG A 787 -5.19 3.28 -23.48
C ARG A 787 -5.47 4.21 -24.67
N TYR A 788 -6.44 5.10 -24.53
CA TYR A 788 -6.75 6.09 -25.56
C TYR A 788 -5.57 7.04 -25.78
N ASP A 789 -5.46 7.58 -27.00
CA ASP A 789 -4.38 8.52 -27.36
C ASP A 789 -4.35 9.78 -26.49
N ASP A 790 -5.52 10.33 -26.18
CA ASP A 790 -5.68 11.59 -25.42
C ASP A 790 -6.57 11.43 -24.17
N GLY A 791 -6.92 10.20 -23.79
CA GLY A 791 -7.95 9.88 -22.79
C GLY A 791 -7.51 8.99 -21.62
N PRO A 792 -8.47 8.46 -20.83
CA PRO A 792 -8.22 7.50 -19.75
C PRO A 792 -7.92 6.08 -20.29
N TYR A 793 -7.89 5.09 -19.39
CA TYR A 793 -7.94 3.68 -19.78
C TYR A 793 -9.39 3.23 -19.97
N ALA A 794 -9.64 2.37 -20.96
CA ALA A 794 -10.86 1.58 -21.09
C ALA A 794 -10.57 0.10 -20.86
N LEU A 795 -11.56 -0.62 -20.33
CA LEU A 795 -11.42 -1.98 -19.81
C LEU A 795 -12.58 -2.84 -20.30
N LEU A 796 -12.30 -3.80 -21.17
CA LEU A 796 -13.31 -4.70 -21.71
C LEU A 796 -13.10 -6.10 -21.10
N ARG A 797 -14.13 -6.62 -20.44
CA ARG A 797 -14.07 -7.86 -19.63
C ARG A 797 -15.18 -8.85 -20.00
N ASP A 798 -16.36 -8.35 -20.38
CA ASP A 798 -17.53 -9.18 -20.70
C ASP A 798 -17.58 -9.51 -22.20
N ALA A 799 -18.00 -10.72 -22.56
CA ALA A 799 -18.01 -11.22 -23.94
C ALA A 799 -18.64 -10.25 -24.96
N ASN A 800 -19.77 -9.61 -24.60
CA ASN A 800 -20.48 -8.68 -25.49
C ASN A 800 -19.58 -7.49 -25.86
N SER A 801 -18.90 -6.87 -24.88
CA SER A 801 -17.97 -5.77 -25.14
C SER A 801 -16.80 -6.19 -26.02
N LEU A 802 -16.30 -7.41 -25.86
CA LEU A 802 -15.22 -7.96 -26.68
C LEU A 802 -15.65 -8.25 -28.12
N ASP A 803 -16.90 -8.71 -28.33
CA ASP A 803 -17.45 -8.91 -29.67
C ASP A 803 -17.76 -7.56 -30.35
N GLU A 804 -18.39 -6.60 -29.66
CA GLU A 804 -18.59 -5.23 -30.15
C GLU A 804 -17.26 -4.58 -30.56
N TYR A 805 -16.20 -4.76 -29.77
CA TYR A 805 -14.85 -4.28 -30.11
C TYR A 805 -14.32 -4.94 -31.40
N ILE A 806 -14.52 -6.24 -31.58
CA ILE A 806 -14.19 -6.94 -32.84
C ILE A 806 -15.02 -6.35 -34.00
N GLN A 807 -16.32 -6.13 -33.82
CA GLN A 807 -17.20 -5.56 -34.85
C GLN A 807 -16.75 -4.15 -35.26
N GLN A 808 -16.49 -3.25 -34.30
CA GLN A 808 -16.02 -1.88 -34.55
C GLN A 808 -14.69 -1.86 -35.33
N ASN A 809 -13.69 -2.63 -34.89
CA ASN A 809 -12.38 -2.72 -35.55
C ASN A 809 -12.41 -3.52 -36.88
N SER A 810 -13.44 -4.34 -37.10
CA SER A 810 -13.70 -5.04 -38.37
C SER A 810 -14.51 -4.18 -39.36
N SER A 811 -15.04 -3.04 -38.93
CA SER A 811 -15.79 -2.15 -39.82
C SER A 811 -14.89 -1.56 -40.92
N ARG A 812 -15.46 -1.42 -42.12
CA ARG A 812 -14.74 -0.88 -43.29
C ARG A 812 -14.29 0.56 -43.14
N ASP A 813 -14.74 1.30 -42.13
CA ASP A 813 -14.39 2.70 -41.96
C ASP A 813 -13.21 2.90 -41.01
N ILE A 814 -13.28 2.28 -39.83
CA ILE A 814 -12.16 2.19 -38.88
C ILE A 814 -10.92 1.57 -39.53
N GLN A 815 -11.08 0.60 -40.44
CA GLN A 815 -9.96 0.03 -41.21
C GLN A 815 -9.23 1.08 -42.08
N LYS A 816 -9.92 2.08 -42.63
CA LYS A 816 -9.30 3.15 -43.44
C LYS A 816 -8.54 4.13 -42.54
N ARG A 817 -9.18 4.59 -41.46
CA ARG A 817 -8.60 5.49 -40.46
C ARG A 817 -7.35 4.86 -39.82
N ARG A 818 -7.40 3.55 -39.53
CA ARG A 818 -6.23 2.75 -39.12
C ARG A 818 -5.16 2.65 -40.20
N PHE A 819 -5.51 2.49 -41.48
CA PHE A 819 -4.54 2.49 -42.58
C PHE A 819 -3.83 3.85 -42.73
N VAL A 820 -4.56 4.97 -42.62
CA VAL A 820 -4.01 6.33 -42.58
C VAL A 820 -2.99 6.47 -41.46
N ARG A 821 -3.35 6.07 -40.23
CA ARG A 821 -2.46 6.14 -39.08
C ARG A 821 -1.21 5.25 -39.25
N MET A 822 -1.36 4.05 -39.81
CA MET A 822 -0.24 3.17 -40.18
C MET A 822 0.70 3.79 -41.23
N ALA A 823 0.16 4.42 -42.28
CA ALA A 823 0.95 5.12 -43.30
C ALA A 823 1.66 6.36 -42.75
N LEU A 824 1.09 7.03 -41.74
CA LEU A 824 1.73 8.14 -41.04
C LEU A 824 2.83 7.65 -40.07
N ARG A 825 2.67 6.46 -39.46
CA ARG A 825 3.75 5.79 -38.69
C ARG A 825 4.93 5.37 -39.57
N SER A 826 4.69 4.91 -40.80
CA SER A 826 5.80 4.55 -41.71
C SER A 826 6.57 5.76 -42.26
N LEU A 827 6.04 6.98 -42.10
CA LEU A 827 6.73 8.24 -42.39
C LEU A 827 7.36 8.90 -41.15
N GLU A 828 7.40 8.24 -39.99
CA GLU A 828 7.94 8.85 -38.77
C GLU A 828 9.47 9.06 -38.83
N ASN A 829 9.90 10.29 -38.53
CA ASN A 829 11.26 10.80 -38.68
C ASN A 829 11.80 10.81 -40.13
N GLU A 830 10.97 10.43 -41.10
CA GLU A 830 11.32 10.50 -42.51
C GLU A 830 11.18 11.92 -43.09
N THR A 831 11.96 12.19 -44.13
CA THR A 831 11.85 13.44 -44.89
C THR A 831 10.68 13.34 -45.87
N VAL A 832 9.57 14.01 -45.56
CA VAL A 832 8.34 14.04 -46.34
C VAL A 832 8.27 15.25 -47.26
N ILE A 833 7.56 15.10 -48.39
CA ILE A 833 7.26 16.16 -49.35
C ILE A 833 5.90 16.78 -48.97
N TRP A 834 5.91 18.05 -48.57
CA TRP A 834 4.69 18.86 -48.46
C TRP A 834 5.00 20.35 -48.65
N PRO A 835 4.53 20.98 -49.75
CA PRO A 835 4.67 22.41 -49.97
C PRO A 835 3.90 23.21 -48.91
N TYR A 836 4.61 24.06 -48.16
CA TYR A 836 4.02 24.92 -47.13
C TYR A 836 4.61 26.32 -47.22
N GLU A 837 3.74 27.33 -47.26
CA GLU A 837 4.12 28.73 -47.21
C GLU A 837 4.00 29.24 -45.77
N HIS A 838 5.14 29.36 -45.08
CA HIS A 838 5.18 29.88 -43.72
C HIS A 838 5.11 31.41 -43.74
N VAL A 839 3.95 31.95 -43.36
CA VAL A 839 3.67 33.38 -43.31
C VAL A 839 3.97 33.90 -41.90
N LYS A 840 4.98 34.79 -41.77
CA LYS A 840 5.38 35.38 -40.49
C LYS A 840 5.34 36.91 -40.50
N ASN A 841 4.70 37.49 -39.50
CA ASN A 841 4.67 38.93 -39.29
C ASN A 841 6.07 39.46 -38.87
N VAL A 842 6.49 40.55 -39.49
CA VAL A 842 7.77 41.25 -39.25
C VAL A 842 7.45 42.58 -38.58
N GLY A 843 8.00 42.81 -37.38
CA GLY A 843 7.88 44.08 -36.64
C GLY A 843 7.39 43.95 -35.20
N SER A 844 6.73 42.85 -34.83
CA SER A 844 6.24 42.62 -33.46
C SER A 844 7.33 42.05 -32.54
N ASN A 845 8.27 42.88 -32.10
CA ASN A 845 9.00 42.69 -30.83
C ASN A 845 9.74 43.96 -30.36
N MET A 846 8.98 45.02 -30.07
CA MET A 846 9.38 46.04 -29.09
C MET A 846 8.32 46.11 -28.00
N SER A 847 8.66 45.67 -26.78
CA SER A 847 7.82 45.81 -25.58
C SER A 847 7.91 47.24 -25.03
N GLY A 848 7.25 48.18 -25.70
CA GLY A 848 7.22 49.60 -25.33
C GLY A 848 5.89 50.25 -25.72
N CYS A 849 5.34 51.10 -24.87
CA CYS A 849 3.90 51.42 -24.85
C CYS A 849 3.36 52.23 -26.05
N CYS A 850 4.21 52.68 -26.98
CA CYS A 850 3.85 53.67 -28.02
C CYS A 850 4.25 53.27 -29.47
N GLY A 851 4.57 52.00 -29.73
CA GLY A 851 4.97 51.54 -31.07
C GLY A 851 3.78 51.38 -32.04
N ARG A 852 3.80 52.08 -33.19
CA ARG A 852 2.84 51.82 -34.29
C ARG A 852 3.02 50.40 -34.83
N ARG A 853 1.95 49.61 -34.82
CA ARG A 853 1.92 48.27 -35.44
C ARG A 853 1.82 48.39 -36.96
N TYR A 854 2.92 48.12 -37.66
CA TYR A 854 2.88 47.85 -39.11
C TYR A 854 2.82 46.33 -39.33
N THR A 855 1.86 45.86 -40.10
CA THR A 855 1.72 44.45 -40.49
C THR A 855 2.55 44.15 -41.73
N ALA A 856 3.87 44.33 -41.64
CA ALA A 856 4.77 43.78 -42.65
C ALA A 856 4.82 42.26 -42.50
N VAL A 857 4.86 41.53 -43.60
CA VAL A 857 4.76 40.06 -43.64
C VAL A 857 5.89 39.52 -44.48
N THR A 858 6.62 38.52 -43.97
CA THR A 858 7.53 37.69 -44.76
C THR A 858 6.90 36.32 -44.91
N SER A 859 6.59 35.92 -46.14
CA SER A 859 6.32 34.52 -46.44
C SER A 859 7.62 33.81 -46.82
N ARG A 860 7.69 32.52 -46.50
CA ARG A 860 8.79 31.63 -46.87
C ARG A 860 8.23 30.29 -47.27
N GLN A 861 8.42 29.93 -48.53
CA GLN A 861 8.00 28.64 -49.04
C GLN A 861 9.01 27.55 -48.65
N TYR A 862 8.47 26.42 -48.22
CA TYR A 862 9.18 25.20 -47.88
C TYR A 862 8.58 24.04 -48.68
N GLN A 863 9.41 23.07 -49.11
CA GLN A 863 8.96 21.92 -49.91
C GLN A 863 9.06 20.57 -49.18
N ARG A 864 9.90 20.48 -48.15
CA ARG A 864 10.21 19.25 -47.41
C ARG A 864 10.23 19.51 -45.91
N ALA A 865 9.68 18.58 -45.14
CA ALA A 865 9.72 18.55 -43.68
C ALA A 865 10.23 17.20 -43.20
N ILE A 866 10.58 17.10 -41.91
CA ILE A 866 10.64 15.82 -41.20
C ILE A 866 9.31 15.65 -40.47
N LEU A 867 8.61 14.55 -40.69
CA LEU A 867 7.37 14.22 -39.95
C LEU A 867 7.74 13.61 -38.59
N GLN A 868 7.11 14.06 -37.51
CA GLN A 868 7.28 13.48 -36.17
C GLN A 868 5.93 13.24 -35.50
N ILE A 869 5.84 12.15 -34.73
CA ILE A 869 4.64 11.75 -33.99
C ILE A 869 4.88 11.99 -32.50
N LYS A 870 4.23 13.02 -31.97
CA LYS A 870 4.20 13.37 -30.55
C LYS A 870 3.23 12.43 -29.83
N ARG A 871 3.70 11.89 -28.70
CA ARG A 871 3.07 10.79 -27.95
C ARG A 871 2.91 11.14 -26.48
N GLN A 872 1.89 10.57 -25.85
CA GLN A 872 1.67 10.61 -24.41
C GLN A 872 2.30 9.37 -23.72
N GLY A 873 2.22 8.21 -24.37
CA GLY A 873 2.68 6.92 -23.87
C GLY A 873 4.11 6.53 -24.23
N HIS A 874 4.60 5.45 -23.61
CA HIS A 874 5.86 4.80 -23.96
C HIS A 874 5.71 3.26 -23.97
N LEU A 875 5.94 2.66 -25.14
CA LEU A 875 5.95 1.23 -25.43
C LEU A 875 6.86 1.04 -26.66
N GLU A 876 8.10 0.56 -26.49
CA GLU A 876 9.05 0.46 -27.59
C GLU A 876 9.29 -0.99 -28.01
N TRP A 877 9.21 -1.28 -29.30
CA TRP A 877 9.35 -2.64 -29.82
C TRP A 877 10.25 -2.67 -31.04
N ARG A 878 11.48 -3.17 -30.87
CA ARG A 878 12.49 -3.25 -31.94
C ARG A 878 12.71 -1.91 -32.67
N GLY A 879 12.85 -0.83 -31.90
CA GLY A 879 13.03 0.53 -32.39
C GLY A 879 11.77 1.21 -32.94
N LEU A 880 10.61 0.54 -32.96
CA LEU A 880 9.33 1.14 -33.31
C LEU A 880 8.57 1.54 -32.03
N GLN A 881 8.12 2.80 -31.96
CA GLN A 881 7.44 3.35 -30.79
C GLN A 881 5.91 3.22 -30.95
N LEU A 882 5.32 2.33 -30.14
CA LEU A 882 3.93 1.88 -30.21
C LEU A 882 3.00 2.56 -29.17
N GLY A 883 3.55 3.37 -28.26
CA GLY A 883 2.79 4.05 -27.21
C GLY A 883 1.73 5.04 -27.73
N SER A 884 0.71 5.29 -26.90
CA SER A 884 -0.44 6.16 -27.19
C SER A 884 -0.09 7.64 -27.39
N GLY A 885 -1.01 8.36 -28.01
CA GLY A 885 -0.86 9.74 -28.47
C GLY A 885 -0.43 9.75 -29.94
N PHE A 886 -1.14 10.49 -30.78
CA PHE A 886 -0.94 10.46 -32.23
C PHE A 886 -1.00 11.86 -32.87
N GLU A 887 -0.41 12.84 -32.19
CA GLU A 887 -0.32 14.22 -32.66
C GLU A 887 0.85 14.37 -33.64
N ILE A 888 0.62 14.92 -34.82
CA ILE A 888 1.61 15.00 -35.91
C ILE A 888 2.19 16.42 -36.02
N GLU A 889 3.52 16.51 -35.98
CA GLU A 889 4.30 17.72 -36.20
C GLU A 889 5.13 17.59 -37.48
N LEU A 890 5.04 18.58 -38.38
CA LEU A 890 5.93 18.74 -39.53
C LEU A 890 7.04 19.74 -39.20
N LYS A 891 8.30 19.26 -39.18
CA LYS A 891 9.48 20.06 -38.85
C LYS A 891 10.22 20.49 -40.10
N TYR A 892 10.06 21.76 -40.43
CA TYR A 892 10.68 22.46 -41.54
C TYR A 892 12.00 23.14 -41.10
N ALA A 893 12.88 23.42 -42.06
CA ALA A 893 14.16 24.04 -41.80
C ALA A 893 14.04 25.42 -41.10
N LYS A 894 15.08 25.81 -40.33
CA LYS A 894 15.12 27.04 -39.52
C LYS A 894 14.11 27.04 -38.35
N LYS A 895 13.83 25.87 -37.77
CA LYS A 895 12.97 25.65 -36.58
C LYS A 895 11.49 26.06 -36.78
N VAL A 896 10.95 25.90 -37.99
CA VAL A 896 9.52 26.05 -38.25
C VAL A 896 8.85 24.70 -37.98
N ILE A 897 7.88 24.68 -37.06
CA ILE A 897 7.11 23.49 -36.67
C ILE A 897 5.63 23.80 -36.97
N VAL A 898 4.92 22.84 -37.57
CA VAL A 898 3.57 23.02 -38.09
C VAL A 898 2.72 21.79 -37.71
N PRO A 899 1.46 21.95 -37.24
CA PRO A 899 0.60 20.82 -36.87
C PRO A 899 0.05 20.07 -38.10
N GLY A 900 -0.37 18.83 -37.88
CA GLY A 900 -0.95 17.93 -38.90
C GLY A 900 -2.21 18.45 -39.61
N GLU A 901 -2.93 19.42 -39.03
CA GLU A 901 -4.04 20.13 -39.69
C GLU A 901 -3.67 20.66 -41.09
N VAL A 902 -2.40 21.05 -41.29
CA VAL A 902 -1.89 21.61 -42.55
C VAL A 902 -1.70 20.57 -43.66
N ILE A 903 -1.74 19.27 -43.34
CA ILE A 903 -1.92 18.17 -44.32
C ILE A 903 -3.38 17.67 -44.36
N GLY A 904 -4.31 18.36 -43.72
CA GLY A 904 -5.73 18.03 -43.72
C GLY A 904 -6.10 16.86 -42.80
N LEU A 905 -5.35 16.62 -41.72
CA LEU A 905 -5.79 15.72 -40.65
C LEU A 905 -6.92 16.36 -39.84
N ASN A 906 -7.99 15.60 -39.61
CA ASN A 906 -9.01 15.86 -38.59
C ASN A 906 -8.81 14.91 -37.39
N GLU A 907 -9.52 15.17 -36.29
CA GLU A 907 -9.46 14.35 -35.05
C GLU A 907 -9.86 12.87 -35.29
N ASP A 908 -10.75 12.63 -36.25
CA ASP A 908 -11.27 11.32 -36.65
C ASP A 908 -10.32 10.47 -37.54
N PHE A 909 -9.26 11.08 -38.10
CA PHE A 909 -8.36 10.48 -39.11
C PHE A 909 -9.03 10.06 -40.43
N ASP A 910 -10.04 10.81 -40.87
CA ASP A 910 -10.66 10.66 -42.19
C ASP A 910 -9.75 11.14 -43.31
N ILE A 911 -9.90 10.56 -44.51
CA ILE A 911 -9.15 10.97 -45.68
C ILE A 911 -9.79 12.20 -46.31
N THR A 912 -9.27 13.37 -45.94
CA THR A 912 -9.55 14.62 -46.66
C THR A 912 -8.78 14.66 -47.99
N SER A 913 -9.16 15.55 -48.90
CA SER A 913 -8.47 15.74 -50.19
C SER A 913 -7.02 16.22 -50.04
N LEU A 914 -6.72 17.00 -48.99
CA LEU A 914 -5.35 17.40 -48.65
C LEU A 914 -4.54 16.20 -48.15
N LEU A 915 -5.15 15.34 -47.32
CA LEU A 915 -4.48 14.16 -46.78
C LEU A 915 -4.23 13.09 -47.84
N ALA A 916 -5.21 12.85 -48.73
CA ALA A 916 -5.02 12.00 -49.91
C ALA A 916 -3.83 12.48 -50.76
N ARG A 917 -3.76 13.79 -51.04
CA ARG A 917 -2.65 14.40 -51.78
C ARG A 917 -1.32 14.27 -51.03
N PHE A 918 -1.29 14.43 -49.71
CA PHE A 918 -0.07 14.24 -48.90
C PHE A 918 0.42 12.78 -48.96
N LEU A 919 -0.49 11.81 -48.84
CA LEU A 919 -0.15 10.39 -48.90
C LEU A 919 0.37 10.01 -50.29
N GLU A 920 -0.29 10.45 -51.38
CA GLU A 920 0.18 10.14 -52.75
C GLU A 920 1.55 10.79 -53.06
N LEU A 921 1.80 12.02 -52.60
CA LEU A 921 3.11 12.69 -52.72
C LEU A 921 4.26 11.97 -51.99
N ASN A 922 3.94 11.08 -51.04
CA ASN A 922 4.91 10.33 -50.23
C ASN A 922 4.78 8.81 -50.42
N ARG A 923 3.98 8.36 -51.40
CA ARG A 923 3.57 6.97 -51.60
C ARG A 923 4.72 5.98 -51.72
N GLU A 924 5.79 6.35 -52.44
CA GLU A 924 6.96 5.48 -52.58
C GLU A 924 7.58 5.12 -51.22
N LYS A 925 7.67 6.08 -50.30
CA LYS A 925 8.17 5.85 -48.93
C LYS A 925 7.18 5.06 -48.09
N ILE A 926 5.88 5.31 -48.25
CA ILE A 926 4.83 4.55 -47.55
C ILE A 926 4.90 3.08 -47.99
N ASP A 927 4.88 2.80 -49.30
CA ASP A 927 4.92 1.43 -49.84
C ASP A 927 6.24 0.70 -49.47
N GLN A 928 7.37 1.41 -49.29
CA GLN A 928 8.64 0.85 -48.78
C GLN A 928 8.59 0.55 -47.27
N SER A 929 8.27 1.54 -46.43
CA SER A 929 8.44 1.45 -44.97
C SER A 929 7.24 0.84 -44.23
N LEU A 930 6.04 0.81 -44.82
CA LEU A 930 4.83 0.26 -44.19
C LEU A 930 4.97 -1.23 -43.85
N PHE A 931 5.60 -2.02 -44.73
CA PHE A 931 5.82 -3.44 -44.50
C PHE A 931 6.63 -3.71 -43.23
N GLU A 932 7.67 -2.91 -42.95
CA GLU A 932 8.44 -3.04 -41.69
C GLU A 932 7.59 -2.74 -40.46
N VAL A 933 6.72 -1.72 -40.52
CA VAL A 933 5.84 -1.34 -39.39
C VAL A 933 4.82 -2.46 -39.15
N GLU A 934 4.21 -2.99 -40.21
CA GLU A 934 3.30 -4.13 -40.14
C GLU A 934 3.98 -5.40 -39.63
N GLU A 935 5.24 -5.68 -40.02
CA GLU A 935 5.97 -6.85 -39.54
C GLU A 935 6.33 -6.72 -38.06
N LYS A 936 6.80 -5.54 -37.62
CA LYS A 936 7.13 -5.24 -36.21
C LYS A 936 5.89 -5.36 -35.31
N ILE A 937 4.74 -4.83 -35.73
CA ILE A 937 3.45 -4.98 -35.03
C ILE A 937 2.97 -6.44 -35.06
N SER A 938 3.10 -7.14 -36.19
CA SER A 938 2.78 -8.56 -36.29
C SER A 938 3.70 -9.43 -35.44
N HIS A 939 4.96 -9.03 -35.23
CA HIS A 939 5.87 -9.66 -34.28
C HIS A 939 5.46 -9.41 -32.83
N TYR A 940 5.04 -8.18 -32.48
CA TYR A 940 4.50 -7.83 -31.16
C TYR A 940 3.29 -8.73 -30.79
N ARG A 941 2.30 -8.81 -31.68
CA ARG A 941 1.13 -9.70 -31.53
C ARG A 941 1.51 -11.16 -31.38
N ARG A 942 2.37 -11.68 -32.27
CA ARG A 942 2.86 -13.08 -32.22
C ARG A 942 3.62 -13.38 -30.91
N PHE A 943 4.39 -12.43 -30.39
CA PHE A 943 5.14 -12.58 -29.14
C PHE A 943 4.21 -12.72 -27.94
N HIS A 944 3.34 -11.73 -27.67
CA HIS A 944 2.48 -11.81 -26.48
C HIS A 944 1.41 -12.90 -26.58
N ARG A 945 0.90 -13.23 -27.78
CA ARG A 945 0.05 -14.43 -28.00
C ARG A 945 0.80 -15.73 -27.67
N LYS A 946 2.10 -15.85 -28.02
CA LYS A 946 2.94 -16.98 -27.60
C LYS A 946 3.16 -16.96 -26.08
N GLU A 947 3.40 -15.80 -25.48
CA GLU A 947 3.64 -15.64 -24.05
C GLU A 947 2.41 -16.03 -23.20
N CYS A 948 1.22 -15.50 -23.49
CA CYS A 948 -0.01 -15.84 -22.79
C CYS A 948 -0.34 -17.35 -22.89
N ARG A 949 -0.22 -17.92 -24.10
CA ARG A 949 -0.38 -19.37 -24.32
C ARG A 949 0.67 -20.21 -23.60
N ARG A 950 1.89 -19.68 -23.38
CA ARG A 950 2.97 -20.33 -22.65
C ARG A 950 2.72 -20.29 -21.14
N LYS A 951 2.41 -19.11 -20.59
CA LYS A 951 1.97 -18.94 -19.18
C LYS A 951 0.83 -19.90 -18.82
N SER A 952 -0.20 -19.98 -19.65
CA SER A 952 -1.36 -20.87 -19.44
C SER A 952 -1.07 -22.37 -19.63
N ARG A 953 0.12 -22.76 -20.11
CA ARG A 953 0.56 -24.17 -20.23
C ARG A 953 1.46 -24.62 -19.08
N VAL A 954 2.31 -23.72 -18.58
CA VAL A 954 3.27 -24.00 -17.49
C VAL A 954 2.56 -24.21 -16.15
N LEU A 955 1.52 -23.41 -15.88
CA LEU A 955 0.59 -23.66 -14.77
C LEU A 955 -0.76 -23.00 -15.10
N SER A 956 -1.85 -23.74 -14.96
CA SER A 956 -3.19 -23.25 -15.22
C SER A 956 -3.62 -22.20 -14.19
N TYR A 957 -4.66 -21.44 -14.51
CA TYR A 957 -5.34 -20.58 -13.53
C TYR A 957 -6.28 -21.38 -12.61
N ARG A 958 -6.62 -22.63 -12.95
CA ARG A 958 -7.44 -23.54 -12.14
C ARG A 958 -6.70 -24.05 -10.90
N PHE A 959 -5.37 -24.14 -10.97
CA PHE A 959 -4.51 -24.70 -9.91
C PHE A 959 -4.88 -24.21 -8.50
N LEU A 960 -5.10 -22.89 -8.34
CA LEU A 960 -5.47 -22.33 -7.05
C LEU A 960 -6.85 -22.80 -6.56
N SER A 961 -7.86 -22.78 -7.43
CA SER A 961 -9.25 -23.14 -7.05
C SER A 961 -9.48 -24.64 -6.87
N PHE A 962 -8.72 -25.50 -7.57
CA PHE A 962 -8.97 -26.95 -7.62
C PHE A 962 -7.98 -27.82 -6.82
N LEU A 963 -6.80 -27.31 -6.48
CA LEU A 963 -5.79 -28.06 -5.70
C LEU A 963 -5.29 -27.27 -4.47
N TYR A 964 -4.99 -25.98 -4.62
CA TYR A 964 -4.42 -25.17 -3.54
C TYR A 964 -5.44 -24.81 -2.45
N ASP A 965 -6.68 -24.46 -2.84
CA ASP A 965 -7.74 -24.11 -1.89
C ASP A 965 -8.62 -25.31 -1.47
N GLN A 966 -8.43 -26.48 -2.09
CA GLN A 966 -9.16 -27.72 -1.82
C GLN A 966 -8.20 -28.84 -1.36
N PRO A 967 -8.02 -29.04 -0.04
CA PRO A 967 -7.27 -30.18 0.49
C PRO A 967 -7.91 -31.50 0.08
N LYS A 968 -7.09 -32.44 -0.42
CA LYS A 968 -7.50 -33.72 -0.99
C LYS A 968 -6.45 -34.79 -0.68
N GLU A 969 -6.85 -36.06 -0.76
CA GLU A 969 -5.92 -37.19 -0.68
C GLU A 969 -4.94 -37.21 -1.86
N PRO A 970 -3.75 -37.85 -1.73
CA PRO A 970 -2.68 -37.76 -2.72
C PRO A 970 -3.09 -38.24 -4.12
N ASP A 971 -3.87 -39.32 -4.22
CA ASP A 971 -4.29 -39.85 -5.52
C ASP A 971 -5.39 -38.99 -6.16
N ALA A 972 -6.29 -38.43 -5.36
CA ALA A 972 -7.23 -37.40 -5.81
C ALA A 972 -6.51 -36.10 -6.26
N CYS A 973 -5.36 -35.78 -5.66
CA CYS A 973 -4.48 -34.69 -6.11
C CYS A 973 -3.83 -35.02 -7.46
N LYS A 974 -3.29 -36.23 -7.65
CA LYS A 974 -2.72 -36.68 -8.94
C LYS A 974 -3.77 -36.58 -10.05
N ILE A 975 -4.94 -37.21 -9.87
CA ILE A 975 -6.04 -37.20 -10.86
C ILE A 975 -6.49 -35.77 -11.18
N THR A 976 -6.74 -34.93 -10.17
CA THR A 976 -7.10 -33.51 -10.37
C THR A 976 -6.02 -32.77 -11.19
N SER A 977 -4.75 -33.12 -11.02
CA SER A 977 -3.61 -32.47 -11.69
C SER A 977 -3.43 -32.96 -13.13
N GLU A 978 -3.59 -34.25 -13.39
CA GLU A 978 -3.57 -34.84 -14.74
C GLU A 978 -4.72 -34.32 -15.61
N GLU A 979 -5.89 -34.04 -15.02
CA GLU A 979 -7.03 -33.42 -15.72
C GLU A 979 -6.83 -31.92 -16.05
N SER A 980 -6.05 -31.19 -15.24
CA SER A 980 -6.03 -29.71 -15.27
C SER A 980 -4.71 -29.08 -15.72
N GLU A 981 -3.57 -29.71 -15.40
CA GLU A 981 -2.23 -29.21 -15.68
C GLU A 981 -1.58 -29.93 -16.88
N LYS A 982 -0.62 -29.26 -17.54
CA LYS A 982 -0.03 -29.74 -18.80
C LYS A 982 1.48 -29.72 -18.85
N ASP A 983 2.12 -29.15 -17.84
CA ASP A 983 3.57 -29.10 -17.76
C ASP A 983 4.10 -30.36 -17.06
N PRO A 984 4.99 -31.14 -17.70
CA PRO A 984 5.52 -32.36 -17.10
C PRO A 984 6.27 -32.08 -15.79
N ARG A 985 6.82 -30.87 -15.58
CA ARG A 985 7.50 -30.52 -14.32
C ARG A 985 6.51 -30.39 -13.16
N VAL A 986 5.30 -29.88 -13.42
CA VAL A 986 4.22 -29.79 -12.41
C VAL A 986 3.70 -31.18 -12.08
N LEU A 987 3.44 -32.01 -13.10
CA LEU A 987 3.00 -33.40 -12.92
C LEU A 987 4.07 -34.22 -12.16
N ASN A 988 5.35 -34.13 -12.57
CA ASN A 988 6.47 -34.75 -11.87
C ASN A 988 6.61 -34.24 -10.42
N CYS A 989 6.44 -32.93 -10.19
CA CYS A 989 6.50 -32.36 -8.84
C CYS A 989 5.39 -32.87 -7.93
N ILE A 990 4.21 -33.17 -8.46
CA ILE A 990 3.05 -33.67 -7.72
C ILE A 990 3.17 -35.18 -7.48
N THR A 991 3.59 -35.94 -8.50
CA THR A 991 3.83 -37.39 -8.38
C THR A 991 5.01 -37.71 -7.46
N ASN A 992 6.16 -37.06 -7.63
CA ASN A 992 7.31 -37.20 -6.72
C ASN A 992 7.02 -36.56 -5.35
N GLY A 993 6.07 -35.63 -5.28
CA GLY A 993 5.59 -34.95 -4.08
C GLY A 993 4.52 -35.73 -3.29
N GLU A 994 4.23 -37.00 -3.62
CA GLU A 994 3.19 -37.77 -2.94
C GLU A 994 3.39 -37.81 -1.41
N GLU A 995 4.62 -37.99 -0.91
CA GLU A 995 4.88 -37.97 0.53
C GLU A 995 4.58 -36.59 1.16
N VAL A 996 4.84 -35.49 0.44
CA VAL A 996 4.50 -34.13 0.88
C VAL A 996 2.99 -33.98 0.98
N LEU A 997 2.25 -34.34 -0.08
CA LEU A 997 0.79 -34.23 -0.13
C LEU A 997 0.12 -35.09 0.94
N ARG A 998 0.56 -36.35 1.08
CA ARG A 998 0.10 -37.28 2.12
C ARG A 998 0.39 -36.76 3.51
N THR A 999 1.59 -36.21 3.73
CA THR A 999 1.98 -35.62 5.02
C THR A 999 1.16 -34.39 5.35
N ALA A 1000 0.96 -33.48 4.40
CA ALA A 1000 0.18 -32.26 4.59
C ALA A 1000 -1.31 -32.55 4.82
N TYR A 1001 -1.89 -33.49 4.05
CA TYR A 1001 -3.26 -33.95 4.25
C TYR A 1001 -3.44 -34.60 5.62
N ASN A 1002 -2.59 -35.57 5.99
CA ASN A 1002 -2.69 -36.25 7.27
C ASN A 1002 -2.49 -35.29 8.46
N ARG A 1003 -1.58 -34.30 8.34
CA ARG A 1003 -1.43 -33.21 9.33
C ARG A 1003 -2.70 -32.38 9.47
N LEU A 1004 -3.32 -32.00 8.35
CA LEU A 1004 -4.55 -31.21 8.35
C LEU A 1004 -5.70 -32.02 8.96
N MET A 1005 -5.87 -33.27 8.56
CA MET A 1005 -6.91 -34.17 9.10
C MET A 1005 -6.74 -34.40 10.60
N VAL A 1006 -5.52 -34.67 11.09
CA VAL A 1006 -5.20 -34.80 12.52
C VAL A 1006 -5.60 -33.56 13.31
N VAL A 1007 -5.20 -32.37 12.84
CA VAL A 1007 -5.54 -31.12 13.53
C VAL A 1007 -7.04 -30.84 13.50
N SER A 1008 -7.71 -31.21 12.40
CA SER A 1008 -9.13 -30.92 12.16
C SER A 1008 -10.11 -31.93 12.78
N GLN A 1009 -9.62 -32.90 13.58
CA GLN A 1009 -10.45 -33.91 14.26
C GLN A 1009 -11.46 -33.31 15.26
N SER A 1010 -11.15 -32.14 15.84
CA SER A 1010 -12.03 -31.44 16.79
C SER A 1010 -11.68 -29.94 16.85
N GLU A 1011 -12.62 -29.12 17.33
CA GLU A 1011 -12.35 -27.70 17.58
C GLU A 1011 -11.20 -27.49 18.57
N THR A 1012 -11.11 -28.37 19.58
CA THR A 1012 -10.06 -28.40 20.60
C THR A 1012 -8.68 -28.64 20.00
N ALA A 1013 -8.54 -29.62 19.09
CA ALA A 1013 -7.29 -29.87 18.37
C ALA A 1013 -6.94 -28.71 17.40
N THR A 1014 -7.95 -28.21 16.68
CA THR A 1014 -7.81 -27.09 15.74
C THR A 1014 -7.31 -25.83 16.45
N TRP A 1015 -7.96 -25.45 17.55
CA TRP A 1015 -7.57 -24.29 18.37
C TRP A 1015 -6.18 -24.45 18.98
N TRP A 1016 -5.88 -25.61 19.54
CA TRP A 1016 -4.60 -25.90 20.19
C TRP A 1016 -3.43 -25.81 19.19
N TYR A 1017 -3.59 -26.37 17.98
CA TYR A 1017 -2.60 -26.23 16.91
C TYR A 1017 -2.38 -24.76 16.52
N ILE A 1018 -3.48 -24.03 16.24
CA ILE A 1018 -3.42 -22.61 15.85
C ILE A 1018 -2.72 -21.76 16.92
N PHE A 1019 -2.98 -22.03 18.20
CA PHE A 1019 -2.33 -21.36 19.32
C PHE A 1019 -0.82 -21.61 19.36
N TRP A 1020 -0.36 -22.86 19.32
CA TRP A 1020 1.07 -23.19 19.41
C TRP A 1020 1.86 -22.80 18.16
N ASP A 1021 1.26 -22.88 16.97
CA ASP A 1021 1.85 -22.38 15.72
C ASP A 1021 2.03 -20.84 15.76
N ASP A 1022 0.99 -20.08 16.09
CA ASP A 1022 1.08 -18.62 16.13
C ASP A 1022 2.07 -18.14 17.21
N LEU A 1023 2.06 -18.82 18.37
CA LEU A 1023 3.02 -18.60 19.46
C LEU A 1023 4.46 -18.84 18.99
N TRP A 1024 4.72 -19.91 18.23
CA TRP A 1024 6.03 -20.19 17.65
C TRP A 1024 6.45 -19.06 16.71
N ARG A 1025 5.71 -18.84 15.61
CA ARG A 1025 6.06 -17.91 14.52
C ARG A 1025 6.31 -16.48 15.01
N ARG A 1026 5.63 -16.05 16.07
CA ARG A 1026 5.73 -14.69 16.63
C ARG A 1026 6.72 -14.52 17.78
N ASN A 1027 7.25 -15.60 18.37
CA ASN A 1027 8.06 -15.50 19.61
C ASN A 1027 9.33 -16.37 19.66
N TYR A 1028 9.57 -17.27 18.71
CA TYR A 1028 10.75 -18.16 18.73
C TYR A 1028 12.10 -17.41 18.76
N ASN A 1029 12.17 -16.20 18.19
CA ASN A 1029 13.36 -15.36 18.20
C ASN A 1029 13.68 -14.77 19.60
N THR A 1030 12.66 -14.57 20.42
CA THR A 1030 12.70 -13.83 21.69
C THR A 1030 12.80 -14.80 22.87
N ILE A 1031 11.97 -15.84 22.87
CA ILE A 1031 11.91 -16.82 23.96
C ILE A 1031 12.94 -17.90 23.68
N SER A 1032 14.13 -17.74 24.25
CA SER A 1032 15.29 -18.63 24.04
C SER A 1032 15.01 -20.11 24.30
N GLY A 1033 14.08 -20.42 25.21
CA GLY A 1033 13.62 -21.79 25.47
C GLY A 1033 12.87 -22.43 24.30
N LEU A 1034 12.05 -21.67 23.55
CA LEU A 1034 11.40 -22.18 22.34
C LEU A 1034 12.47 -22.56 21.31
N ARG A 1035 13.42 -21.66 21.03
CA ARG A 1035 14.52 -21.91 20.09
C ARG A 1035 15.41 -23.08 20.50
N LYS A 1036 15.68 -23.25 21.80
CA LYS A 1036 16.49 -24.37 22.32
C LYS A 1036 15.79 -25.72 22.14
N TYR A 1037 14.48 -25.77 22.39
CA TYR A 1037 13.66 -26.98 22.28
C TYR A 1037 12.80 -26.96 21.00
N ALA A 1038 13.38 -26.54 19.87
CA ALA A 1038 12.64 -26.29 18.63
C ALA A 1038 11.81 -27.50 18.15
N LYS A 1039 12.32 -28.72 18.33
CA LYS A 1039 11.60 -29.97 17.95
C LYS A 1039 10.29 -30.20 18.71
N ASP A 1040 10.14 -29.56 19.87
CA ASP A 1040 9.03 -29.75 20.79
C ASP A 1040 7.96 -28.64 20.66
N PHE A 1041 8.27 -27.56 19.92
CA PHE A 1041 7.41 -26.38 19.77
C PHE A 1041 7.17 -25.96 18.31
N ASN A 1042 8.11 -26.15 17.40
CA ASN A 1042 7.94 -25.81 15.99
C ASN A 1042 6.98 -26.83 15.33
N PRO A 1043 5.80 -26.41 14.81
CA PRO A 1043 4.84 -27.32 14.19
C PRO A 1043 5.34 -28.07 12.96
N HIS A 1044 6.52 -27.75 12.44
CA HIS A 1044 7.15 -28.50 11.35
C HIS A 1044 7.73 -29.84 11.82
N TYR A 1045 7.72 -30.18 13.12
CA TYR A 1045 8.12 -31.49 13.64
C TYR A 1045 6.93 -32.32 14.15
N LYS A 1046 6.98 -33.64 13.92
CA LYS A 1046 6.04 -34.63 14.49
C LYS A 1046 5.96 -34.59 16.02
N THR A 1047 7.08 -34.26 16.68
CA THR A 1047 7.22 -34.16 18.14
C THR A 1047 6.71 -32.84 18.74
N SER A 1048 6.16 -31.94 17.93
CA SER A 1048 5.67 -30.65 18.42
C SER A 1048 4.41 -30.80 19.26
N ILE A 1049 4.37 -30.09 20.40
CA ILE A 1049 3.18 -30.00 21.25
C ILE A 1049 1.94 -29.49 20.50
N ALA A 1050 2.11 -28.78 19.39
CA ALA A 1050 1.01 -28.28 18.54
C ALA A 1050 0.04 -29.38 18.06
N TYR A 1051 0.46 -30.65 18.01
CA TYR A 1051 -0.39 -31.78 17.60
C TYR A 1051 -0.97 -32.61 18.76
N ILE A 1052 -0.69 -32.24 20.02
CA ILE A 1052 -1.09 -33.02 21.20
C ILE A 1052 -1.68 -32.09 22.26
N PRO A 1053 -3.02 -31.95 22.33
CA PRO A 1053 -3.70 -31.29 23.45
C PRO A 1053 -3.35 -31.97 24.77
N LEU A 1054 -2.77 -31.22 25.72
CA LEU A 1054 -2.34 -31.78 27.01
C LEU A 1054 -3.26 -31.34 28.15
N PRO A 1055 -3.60 -32.25 29.11
CA PRO A 1055 -4.18 -31.84 30.38
C PRO A 1055 -3.18 -30.97 31.17
N ARG A 1056 -3.70 -30.08 32.02
CA ARG A 1056 -2.92 -29.03 32.68
C ARG A 1056 -1.70 -29.55 33.46
N PRO A 1057 -1.78 -30.63 34.27
CA PRO A 1057 -0.61 -31.13 34.99
C PRO A 1057 0.51 -31.62 34.06
N ALA A 1058 0.15 -32.14 32.88
CA ALA A 1058 1.11 -32.56 31.86
C ALA A 1058 1.78 -31.35 31.19
N LEU A 1059 1.02 -30.31 30.82
CA LEU A 1059 1.61 -29.08 30.26
C LEU A 1059 2.52 -28.35 31.27
N GLU A 1060 2.10 -28.21 32.53
CA GLU A 1060 2.92 -27.58 33.57
C GLU A 1060 4.22 -28.38 33.79
N THR A 1061 4.17 -29.71 33.74
CA THR A 1061 5.36 -30.59 33.80
C THR A 1061 6.25 -30.41 32.57
N PHE A 1062 5.67 -30.43 31.36
CA PHE A 1062 6.37 -30.28 30.08
C PHE A 1062 7.12 -28.95 29.99
N LEU A 1063 6.49 -27.84 30.39
CA LEU A 1063 7.11 -26.51 30.42
C LEU A 1063 8.18 -26.39 31.52
N THR A 1064 7.97 -27.04 32.67
CA THR A 1064 8.95 -27.04 33.78
C THR A 1064 10.23 -27.80 33.38
N GLN A 1065 10.10 -28.97 32.74
CA GLN A 1065 11.24 -29.74 32.21
C GLN A 1065 12.10 -28.94 31.21
N ARG A 1066 11.46 -28.03 30.46
CA ARG A 1066 12.08 -27.17 29.44
C ARG A 1066 12.56 -25.81 29.97
N GLY A 1067 12.41 -25.57 31.28
CA GLY A 1067 12.84 -24.33 31.94
C GLY A 1067 11.99 -23.09 31.58
N LEU A 1068 10.80 -23.30 31.01
CA LEU A 1068 9.88 -22.23 30.59
C LEU A 1068 8.87 -21.83 31.67
N LEU A 1069 8.70 -22.67 32.70
CA LEU A 1069 7.83 -22.47 33.86
C LEU A 1069 8.58 -22.82 35.16
N HIS A 1070 8.36 -22.04 36.22
CA HIS A 1070 8.92 -22.30 37.56
C HIS A 1070 7.83 -22.31 38.63
N LYS A 1071 7.95 -23.21 39.63
CA LYS A 1071 7.01 -23.36 40.77
C LYS A 1071 6.76 -22.06 41.55
N LYS A 1072 7.75 -21.17 41.61
CA LYS A 1072 7.59 -19.75 41.94
C LYS A 1072 8.02 -18.98 40.70
N ALA A 1073 7.12 -18.22 40.09
CA ALA A 1073 7.39 -17.50 38.84
C ALA A 1073 8.56 -16.51 39.05
N LYS A 1074 9.70 -16.76 38.41
CA LYS A 1074 10.86 -15.86 38.46
C LYS A 1074 10.54 -14.58 37.69
N TRP A 1075 11.34 -13.53 37.88
CA TRP A 1075 11.18 -12.31 37.07
C TRP A 1075 11.41 -12.58 35.58
N SER A 1076 12.24 -13.56 35.18
CA SER A 1076 12.50 -13.94 33.78
C SER A 1076 11.34 -14.54 32.99
N ASP A 1077 10.32 -15.09 33.67
CA ASP A 1077 9.45 -16.09 33.03
C ASP A 1077 8.39 -15.48 32.11
N PHE A 1078 8.15 -16.10 30.96
CA PHE A 1078 7.07 -15.76 30.03
C PHE A 1078 5.78 -16.54 30.37
N PHE A 1079 5.88 -17.85 30.61
CA PHE A 1079 4.75 -18.67 31.08
C PHE A 1079 4.60 -18.55 32.60
N HIS A 1080 3.36 -18.44 33.07
CA HIS A 1080 3.00 -18.41 34.49
C HIS A 1080 1.58 -18.95 34.68
N ALA A 1081 1.21 -19.29 35.92
CA ALA A 1081 -0.08 -19.90 36.25
C ALA A 1081 -1.27 -19.13 35.66
N GLY A 1082 -1.30 -17.79 35.78
CA GLY A 1082 -2.33 -16.94 35.18
C GLY A 1082 -2.42 -16.99 33.64
N PHE A 1083 -1.31 -17.12 32.91
CA PHE A 1083 -1.33 -17.29 31.46
C PHE A 1083 -1.90 -18.67 31.07
N LEU A 1084 -1.55 -19.71 31.84
CA LEU A 1084 -2.12 -21.04 31.67
C LEU A 1084 -3.61 -21.08 32.08
N ASN A 1085 -4.04 -20.31 33.08
CA ASN A 1085 -5.46 -20.14 33.41
C ASN A 1085 -6.23 -19.57 32.19
N LYS A 1086 -5.67 -18.57 31.51
CA LYS A 1086 -6.25 -17.98 30.29
C LYS A 1086 -6.34 -19.01 29.14
N LEU A 1087 -5.31 -19.83 28.97
CA LEU A 1087 -5.26 -20.91 27.97
C LEU A 1087 -6.35 -21.96 28.24
N TYR A 1088 -6.38 -22.53 29.45
CA TYR A 1088 -7.30 -23.61 29.79
C TYR A 1088 -8.77 -23.19 29.89
N ILE A 1089 -9.09 -21.91 30.05
CA ILE A 1089 -10.48 -21.42 29.93
C ILE A 1089 -10.97 -21.48 28.48
N ARG A 1090 -10.18 -21.00 27.50
CA ARG A 1090 -10.59 -21.11 26.09
C ARG A 1090 -10.59 -22.57 25.61
N LEU A 1091 -9.74 -23.42 26.19
CA LEU A 1091 -9.77 -24.87 25.95
C LEU A 1091 -10.98 -25.58 26.63
N ASN A 1092 -11.50 -25.05 27.74
CA ASN A 1092 -12.77 -25.51 28.32
C ASN A 1092 -13.95 -25.11 27.43
N ASP A 1093 -13.90 -23.90 26.87
CA ASP A 1093 -14.88 -23.36 25.95
C ASP A 1093 -14.97 -24.18 24.64
N THR A 1094 -13.84 -24.57 24.01
CA THR A 1094 -13.86 -25.46 22.83
C THR A 1094 -14.38 -26.88 23.08
N VAL A 1095 -14.47 -27.33 24.35
CA VAL A 1095 -14.96 -28.67 24.72
C VAL A 1095 -16.40 -28.65 25.24
N PHE A 1096 -16.82 -27.56 25.91
CA PHE A 1096 -18.06 -27.51 26.67
C PHE A 1096 -19.02 -26.36 26.28
N ARG A 1097 -18.79 -25.67 25.15
CA ARG A 1097 -19.62 -24.55 24.63
C ARG A 1097 -21.12 -24.72 24.86
N ASP A 1098 -21.72 -25.77 24.30
CA ASP A 1098 -23.18 -26.00 24.35
C ASP A 1098 -23.66 -26.70 25.64
N ASN A 1099 -22.80 -26.83 26.66
CA ASN A 1099 -23.09 -27.56 27.88
C ASN A 1099 -23.21 -26.64 29.11
N LYS A 1100 -24.02 -27.06 30.09
CA LYS A 1100 -24.06 -26.51 31.47
C LYS A 1100 -22.78 -26.81 32.29
N ARG A 1101 -21.63 -26.83 31.62
CA ARG A 1101 -20.26 -27.09 32.10
C ARG A 1101 -19.26 -26.07 31.52
N ALA A 1102 -19.73 -25.13 30.70
CA ALA A 1102 -18.97 -23.96 30.27
C ALA A 1102 -18.52 -23.10 31.47
N VAL A 1103 -17.55 -22.20 31.23
CA VAL A 1103 -17.10 -21.24 32.24
C VAL A 1103 -18.06 -20.05 32.24
N ILE A 1104 -18.72 -19.79 33.37
CA ILE A 1104 -19.61 -18.63 33.54
C ILE A 1104 -18.77 -17.37 33.77
N PHE A 1105 -19.10 -16.32 33.03
CA PHE A 1105 -18.53 -14.99 33.13
C PHE A 1105 -19.61 -13.98 33.55
N HIS A 1106 -19.19 -12.94 34.28
CA HIS A 1106 -19.99 -11.76 34.60
C HIS A 1106 -19.33 -10.53 33.99
N LEU A 1107 -20.11 -9.68 33.30
CA LEU A 1107 -19.60 -8.47 32.65
C LEU A 1107 -19.53 -7.29 33.64
N GLY A 1108 -18.31 -6.95 34.06
CA GLY A 1108 -18.04 -5.90 35.04
C GLY A 1108 -18.65 -6.18 36.41
N ASN A 1109 -19.77 -5.52 36.68
CA ASN A 1109 -20.53 -5.63 37.94
C ASN A 1109 -21.98 -6.11 37.72
N ASP A 1110 -22.36 -6.48 36.48
CA ASP A 1110 -23.67 -7.07 36.21
C ASP A 1110 -23.76 -8.46 36.89
N LYS A 1111 -24.99 -8.87 37.23
CA LYS A 1111 -25.29 -10.19 37.83
C LYS A 1111 -25.75 -11.21 36.78
N ARG A 1112 -25.56 -10.91 35.50
CA ARG A 1112 -25.80 -11.84 34.40
C ARG A 1112 -24.64 -12.82 34.36
N GLU A 1113 -24.94 -14.06 34.71
CA GLU A 1113 -24.22 -15.23 34.26
C GLU A 1113 -24.28 -15.24 32.72
N LEU A 1114 -23.13 -15.24 32.06
CA LEU A 1114 -22.98 -15.26 30.60
C LEU A 1114 -21.95 -16.30 30.20
N ASP A 1115 -22.18 -17.02 29.10
CA ASP A 1115 -21.11 -17.79 28.46
C ASP A 1115 -20.17 -16.92 27.60
N MET A 1116 -19.19 -17.53 26.92
CA MET A 1116 -18.20 -16.79 26.13
C MET A 1116 -18.79 -16.17 24.85
N GLU A 1117 -19.89 -16.70 24.32
CA GLU A 1117 -20.57 -16.29 23.10
C GLU A 1117 -21.67 -15.25 23.37
N GLU A 1118 -22.47 -15.41 24.42
CA GLU A 1118 -23.37 -14.35 24.91
C GLU A 1118 -22.59 -13.07 25.25
N LEU A 1119 -21.44 -13.22 25.92
CA LEU A 1119 -20.50 -12.14 26.20
C LEU A 1119 -19.91 -11.54 24.90
N ASP A 1120 -19.77 -12.32 23.84
CA ASP A 1120 -19.31 -11.86 22.53
C ASP A 1120 -20.38 -11.03 21.78
N ILE A 1121 -21.63 -11.46 21.87
CA ILE A 1121 -22.79 -10.81 21.28
C ILE A 1121 -23.11 -9.50 22.03
N LEU A 1122 -23.20 -9.55 23.36
CA LEU A 1122 -23.54 -8.39 24.21
C LEU A 1122 -22.48 -7.28 24.16
N THR A 1123 -21.23 -7.60 23.86
CA THR A 1123 -20.17 -6.60 23.65
C THR A 1123 -20.10 -6.04 22.22
N GLN A 1124 -21.06 -6.41 21.35
CA GLN A 1124 -21.28 -5.90 19.99
C GLN A 1124 -19.99 -5.70 19.16
N GLY A 1125 -19.11 -6.71 19.18
CA GLY A 1125 -17.85 -6.65 18.44
C GLY A 1125 -18.02 -6.73 16.93
N GLY A 1126 -17.27 -5.89 16.21
CA GLY A 1126 -16.83 -6.17 14.83
C GLY A 1126 -15.96 -7.43 14.76
N SER A 1127 -15.41 -7.76 13.58
CA SER A 1127 -14.72 -9.03 13.39
C SER A 1127 -13.49 -9.21 14.29
N SER A 1128 -13.31 -10.43 14.78
CA SER A 1128 -12.17 -10.94 15.56
C SER A 1128 -10.83 -10.94 14.79
N THR A 1129 -10.85 -10.54 13.52
CA THR A 1129 -9.80 -10.71 12.52
C THR A 1129 -9.02 -9.43 12.18
N LEU A 1130 -8.97 -8.46 13.12
CA LEU A 1130 -8.14 -7.27 13.02
C LEU A 1130 -6.67 -7.65 12.71
N GLY A 1131 -6.16 -7.22 11.56
CA GLY A 1131 -4.74 -7.34 11.18
C GLY A 1131 -4.36 -8.57 10.35
N THR A 1132 -5.29 -9.46 9.99
CA THR A 1132 -4.93 -10.74 9.30
C THR A 1132 -5.90 -11.29 8.25
N GLY A 1133 -7.20 -10.94 8.25
CA GLY A 1133 -8.14 -11.27 7.17
C GLY A 1133 -8.30 -12.76 6.76
N GLY A 1134 -7.78 -13.72 7.54
CA GLY A 1134 -7.65 -15.13 7.16
C GLY A 1134 -6.41 -15.84 7.73
N GLY A 1135 -5.45 -15.08 8.28
CA GLY A 1135 -4.25 -15.62 8.94
C GLY A 1135 -3.03 -15.64 8.01
N THR A 1136 -1.86 -15.44 8.60
CA THR A 1136 -0.57 -15.36 7.88
C THR A 1136 0.29 -16.59 8.16
N ASP A 1137 0.92 -17.16 7.13
CA ASP A 1137 2.04 -18.13 7.29
C ASP A 1137 3.35 -17.43 7.66
N HIS A 1138 3.42 -16.14 7.39
CA HIS A 1138 4.66 -15.37 7.42
C HIS A 1138 5.24 -15.23 8.84
N ASP A 1139 6.50 -15.67 9.03
CA ASP A 1139 7.27 -15.65 10.29
C ASP A 1139 7.74 -14.25 10.73
N ALA A 1140 6.78 -13.33 10.86
CA ALA A 1140 6.99 -11.95 11.27
C ALA A 1140 7.15 -11.85 12.80
N SER A 1141 8.36 -12.18 13.26
CA SER A 1141 8.78 -12.25 14.68
C SER A 1141 9.23 -10.91 15.30
N GLY A 1142 9.21 -9.81 14.54
CA GLY A 1142 9.43 -8.46 15.04
C GLY A 1142 8.24 -7.88 15.82
N ILE A 1143 8.44 -6.78 16.56
CA ILE A 1143 7.37 -6.13 17.32
C ILE A 1143 6.38 -5.44 16.36
N LEU A 1144 5.26 -6.11 16.08
CA LEU A 1144 4.11 -5.42 15.52
C LEU A 1144 3.38 -4.64 16.63
N ILE A 1145 3.24 -3.35 16.38
CA ILE A 1145 2.50 -2.39 17.21
C ILE A 1145 1.07 -2.34 16.65
N ARG A 1146 0.12 -2.89 17.40
CA ARG A 1146 -1.27 -3.08 16.97
C ARG A 1146 -2.26 -2.64 18.05
N PRO A 1147 -3.53 -2.36 17.71
CA PRO A 1147 -4.57 -2.31 18.73
C PRO A 1147 -4.57 -3.60 19.57
N THR A 1148 -4.84 -3.46 20.86
CA THR A 1148 -5.18 -4.59 21.73
C THR A 1148 -6.40 -5.30 21.15
N TYR A 1149 -6.40 -6.64 21.06
CA TYR A 1149 -7.58 -7.36 20.58
C TYR A 1149 -8.72 -7.33 21.60
N ARG A 1150 -9.95 -7.60 21.16
CA ARG A 1150 -11.14 -7.41 22.01
C ARG A 1150 -11.10 -8.33 23.23
N TRP A 1151 -10.70 -9.58 23.03
CA TRP A 1151 -10.56 -10.54 24.13
C TRP A 1151 -9.29 -10.34 24.95
N GLU A 1152 -8.19 -9.84 24.36
CA GLU A 1152 -7.05 -9.34 25.14
C GLU A 1152 -7.46 -8.20 26.09
N GLY A 1153 -8.35 -7.30 25.65
CA GLY A 1153 -8.94 -6.24 26.47
C GLY A 1153 -9.84 -6.79 27.58
N LEU A 1154 -10.89 -7.53 27.23
CA LEU A 1154 -11.86 -8.10 28.18
C LEU A 1154 -11.21 -8.94 29.29
N LEU A 1155 -10.16 -9.70 28.95
CA LEU A 1155 -9.44 -10.58 29.88
C LEU A 1155 -8.35 -9.83 30.69
N THR A 1156 -8.07 -8.55 30.41
CA THR A 1156 -7.08 -7.74 31.17
C THR A 1156 -7.64 -6.47 31.80
N ASP A 1157 -8.90 -6.12 31.54
CA ASP A 1157 -9.57 -4.98 32.15
C ASP A 1157 -10.21 -5.33 33.51
N PRO A 1158 -10.06 -4.47 34.53
CA PRO A 1158 -10.69 -4.68 35.83
C PRO A 1158 -12.20 -4.41 35.76
N PRO A 1159 -13.04 -5.19 36.47
CA PRO A 1159 -14.48 -4.97 36.50
C PRO A 1159 -14.84 -3.60 37.07
N ARG A 1160 -15.65 -2.84 36.31
CA ARG A 1160 -16.07 -1.48 36.70
C ARG A 1160 -17.19 -1.49 37.74
N ARG A 1161 -16.95 -0.80 38.86
CA ARG A 1161 -18.02 -0.32 39.75
C ARG A 1161 -18.71 0.88 39.10
N GLY A 1162 -20.04 0.96 39.21
CA GLY A 1162 -20.84 2.02 38.61
C GLY A 1162 -20.48 3.41 39.15
N GLY A 1163 -20.16 4.34 38.25
CA GLY A 1163 -19.69 5.69 38.56
C GLY A 1163 -18.79 6.22 37.44
N HIS A 1164 -18.79 7.55 37.23
CA HIS A 1164 -18.07 8.20 36.13
C HIS A 1164 -16.55 8.34 36.37
N GLU A 1165 -15.82 7.22 36.52
CA GLU A 1165 -14.36 7.25 36.33
C GLU A 1165 -13.98 7.13 34.85
N LEU A 1166 -14.17 8.24 34.14
CA LEU A 1166 -13.47 8.57 32.89
C LEU A 1166 -11.99 8.93 33.16
N ARG A 1167 -11.34 8.17 34.04
CA ARG A 1167 -9.92 8.30 34.35
C ARG A 1167 -9.12 7.79 33.16
N HIS A 1168 -8.93 8.67 32.17
CA HIS A 1168 -8.12 8.39 30.99
C HIS A 1168 -6.76 7.89 31.45
N ASN A 1169 -6.44 6.62 31.15
CA ASN A 1169 -5.11 6.05 31.35
C ASN A 1169 -4.12 6.66 30.34
N TRP A 1170 -3.81 7.94 30.53
CA TRP A 1170 -2.75 8.66 29.85
C TRP A 1170 -1.42 7.93 30.02
N LEU A 1171 -1.17 7.36 31.21
CA LEU A 1171 -0.04 6.45 31.48
C LEU A 1171 0.02 5.24 30.53
N ALA A 1172 -1.12 4.67 30.13
CA ALA A 1172 -1.15 3.56 29.16
C ALA A 1172 -0.91 4.05 27.72
N LYS A 1173 -1.27 5.30 27.38
CA LYS A 1173 -0.82 5.92 26.12
C LYS A 1173 0.68 6.21 26.17
N LEU A 1174 1.20 6.77 27.26
CA LEU A 1174 2.64 6.98 27.47
C LEU A 1174 3.44 5.67 27.32
N GLY A 1175 2.95 4.54 27.83
CA GLY A 1175 3.59 3.24 27.62
C GLY A 1175 3.81 2.90 26.14
N VAL A 1176 2.84 3.23 25.26
CA VAL A 1176 2.99 3.10 23.80
C VAL A 1176 3.97 4.13 23.25
N TRP A 1177 3.90 5.37 23.73
CA TRP A 1177 4.68 6.50 23.23
C TRP A 1177 6.17 6.30 23.52
N PHE A 1178 6.52 5.82 24.71
CA PHE A 1178 7.87 5.37 25.06
C PHE A 1178 8.21 3.95 24.57
N GLY A 1179 7.35 3.29 23.78
CA GLY A 1179 7.60 1.95 23.24
C GLY A 1179 7.60 0.80 24.26
N VAL A 1180 7.46 1.09 25.56
CA VAL A 1180 7.41 0.13 26.68
C VAL A 1180 6.24 -0.86 26.53
N THR A 1181 5.10 -0.41 25.98
CA THR A 1181 3.91 -1.23 25.73
C THR A 1181 3.37 -1.03 24.30
N PRO A 1182 3.67 -1.90 23.33
CA PRO A 1182 3.21 -1.78 21.93
C PRO A 1182 1.71 -2.07 21.70
N PHE A 1183 0.89 -2.14 22.75
CA PHE A 1183 -0.57 -2.29 22.67
C PHE A 1183 -1.25 -0.94 22.93
N TRP A 1184 -1.65 -0.24 21.87
CA TRP A 1184 -2.43 0.99 22.02
C TRP A 1184 -3.93 0.69 22.17
N ARG A 1185 -4.53 1.23 23.24
CA ARG A 1185 -5.97 1.18 23.48
C ARG A 1185 -6.64 2.29 22.66
N THR A 1186 -7.28 1.90 21.56
CA THR A 1186 -8.03 2.80 20.67
C THR A 1186 -9.41 3.14 21.23
N SER A 1187 -10.06 2.19 21.91
CA SER A 1187 -11.33 2.37 22.62
C SER A 1187 -11.14 2.84 24.06
N ALA A 1188 -12.24 3.20 24.72
CA ALA A 1188 -12.30 3.17 26.18
C ALA A 1188 -11.95 1.75 26.71
N PRO A 1189 -11.50 1.62 27.97
CA PRO A 1189 -11.45 0.32 28.64
C PRO A 1189 -12.81 -0.38 28.55
N THR A 1190 -12.80 -1.69 28.35
CA THR A 1190 -14.00 -2.52 28.45
C THR A 1190 -14.50 -2.51 29.90
N ASN A 1191 -15.68 -3.09 30.15
CA ASN A 1191 -16.18 -3.17 31.52
C ASN A 1191 -15.46 -4.22 32.39
N GLY A 1192 -14.49 -4.96 31.83
CA GLY A 1192 -13.81 -6.09 32.48
C GLY A 1192 -14.73 -7.30 32.64
N ILE A 1193 -14.16 -8.47 32.97
CA ILE A 1193 -14.96 -9.67 33.29
C ILE A 1193 -14.51 -10.31 34.61
N SER A 1194 -15.41 -11.05 35.24
CA SER A 1194 -15.16 -11.83 36.46
C SER A 1194 -15.81 -13.21 36.37
N LEU A 1195 -15.28 -14.20 37.09
CA LEU A 1195 -15.68 -15.61 37.00
C LEU A 1195 -16.09 -16.15 38.37
N ASP A 1196 -17.05 -17.08 38.39
CA ASP A 1196 -17.48 -17.79 39.62
C ASP A 1196 -16.51 -18.92 39.97
N VAL A 1197 -15.39 -18.54 40.57
CA VAL A 1197 -14.37 -19.46 41.09
C VAL A 1197 -14.13 -19.24 42.57
N LYS A 1198 -14.02 -20.35 43.32
CA LYS A 1198 -13.59 -20.39 44.72
C LYS A 1198 -12.13 -20.81 44.81
N LEU A 1199 -11.40 -20.31 45.81
CA LEU A 1199 -10.00 -20.68 46.06
C LEU A 1199 -9.94 -21.79 47.11
N GLU A 1200 -9.69 -23.03 46.67
CA GLU A 1200 -9.64 -24.22 47.52
C GLU A 1200 -8.25 -24.86 47.41
N ASN A 1201 -7.63 -25.19 48.55
CA ASN A 1201 -6.31 -25.85 48.62
C ASN A 1201 -5.20 -25.20 47.75
N GLY A 1202 -5.25 -23.87 47.59
CA GLY A 1202 -4.29 -23.12 46.78
C GLY A 1202 -4.53 -23.19 45.26
N LYS A 1203 -5.72 -23.62 44.81
CA LYS A 1203 -6.16 -23.65 43.41
C LYS A 1203 -7.51 -22.95 43.25
N TYR A 1204 -7.77 -22.35 42.09
CA TYR A 1204 -9.12 -21.92 41.73
C TYR A 1204 -9.94 -23.12 41.25
N VAL A 1205 -11.20 -23.23 41.69
CA VAL A 1205 -12.16 -24.26 41.29
C VAL A 1205 -13.45 -23.58 40.85
N LEU A 1206 -14.02 -23.97 39.71
CA LEU A 1206 -15.31 -23.48 39.24
C LEU A 1206 -16.42 -23.85 40.24
N MET A 1207 -17.28 -22.89 40.58
CA MET A 1207 -18.51 -23.22 41.29
C MET A 1207 -19.53 -23.78 40.30
N HIS A 1208 -19.97 -25.03 40.53
CA HIS A 1208 -21.12 -25.61 39.84
C HIS A 1208 -22.32 -25.63 40.79
N GLY A 1209 -23.54 -25.55 40.24
CA GLY A 1209 -24.76 -25.80 41.01
C GLY A 1209 -24.91 -27.28 41.34
N ASP A 1210 -24.50 -27.68 42.54
CA ASP A 1210 -24.56 -29.07 43.04
C ASP A 1210 -26.00 -29.51 43.38
N TYR A 1211 -26.83 -29.74 42.35
CA TYR A 1211 -28.25 -30.12 42.51
C TYR A 1211 -28.67 -31.49 41.94
N PHE A 1212 -27.74 -32.28 41.38
CA PHE A 1212 -28.02 -33.64 40.89
C PHE A 1212 -27.15 -34.72 41.57
N SER A 1213 -27.19 -34.73 42.91
CA SER A 1213 -26.79 -35.88 43.73
C SER A 1213 -27.83 -36.13 44.83
N VAL A 1214 -29.04 -36.54 44.41
CA VAL A 1214 -30.09 -36.95 45.35
C VAL A 1214 -29.66 -38.27 45.99
N LYS A 1215 -29.25 -38.21 47.26
CA LYS A 1215 -29.06 -39.40 48.10
C LYS A 1215 -30.41 -40.06 48.40
N GLY A 1216 -30.83 -40.99 47.54
CA GLY A 1216 -31.89 -41.93 47.88
C GLY A 1216 -31.43 -42.82 49.03
N SER A 1217 -32.08 -42.69 50.20
CA SER A 1217 -31.82 -43.52 51.38
C SER A 1217 -33.04 -44.37 51.67
N ALA A 1218 -32.92 -45.68 51.43
CA ALA A 1218 -33.91 -46.69 51.80
C ALA A 1218 -33.17 -47.96 52.21
N ALA A 1219 -33.57 -48.56 53.32
CA ALA A 1219 -33.01 -49.83 53.81
C ALA A 1219 -33.82 -51.02 53.27
N GLY A 1220 -33.16 -52.15 53.03
CA GLY A 1220 -33.79 -53.40 52.63
C GLY A 1220 -32.79 -54.55 52.71
N SER A 1221 -33.11 -55.59 53.47
CA SER A 1221 -32.18 -56.68 53.81
C SER A 1221 -32.44 -57.96 53.03
N SER A 1222 -31.38 -58.61 52.56
CA SER A 1222 -31.35 -60.07 52.40
C SER A 1222 -29.91 -60.58 52.53
N ASN A 1223 -29.73 -61.67 53.27
CA ASN A 1223 -28.43 -62.33 53.47
C ASN A 1223 -28.07 -63.22 52.27
N VAL A 1224 -26.78 -63.50 52.08
CA VAL A 1224 -26.17 -64.86 52.17
C VAL A 1224 -24.67 -64.78 51.79
N THR A 1225 -23.82 -65.42 52.59
CA THR A 1225 -22.36 -65.62 52.42
C THR A 1225 -22.12 -67.00 51.74
N PRO A 1226 -20.94 -67.69 51.73
CA PRO A 1226 -19.58 -67.40 52.23
C PRO A 1226 -18.40 -67.86 51.30
N TRP A 1227 -17.17 -67.85 51.85
CA TRP A 1227 -15.89 -68.49 51.40
C TRP A 1227 -15.07 -67.84 50.27
N LEU A 1228 -13.73 -67.95 50.22
CA LEU A 1228 -12.67 -67.92 51.27
C LEU A 1228 -11.27 -67.71 50.62
N SER A 1229 -10.24 -67.42 51.44
CA SER A 1229 -8.79 -67.37 51.10
C SER A 1229 -8.34 -66.15 50.26
N GLY A 1230 -7.17 -65.54 50.43
CA GLY A 1230 -6.02 -65.78 51.31
C GLY A 1230 -4.73 -65.71 50.46
N SER A 1231 -3.67 -64.96 50.72
CA SER A 1231 -3.05 -64.24 51.86
C SER A 1231 -1.52 -64.23 51.51
N VAL A 1232 -0.64 -63.59 52.32
CA VAL A 1232 0.83 -63.91 52.35
C VAL A 1232 1.66 -63.52 51.06
N THR A 1233 2.81 -62.83 51.07
CA THR A 1233 3.63 -62.26 52.16
C THR A 1233 4.48 -61.03 51.74
N LYS A 1234 4.83 -60.21 52.74
CA LYS A 1234 6.03 -59.33 52.82
C LYS A 1234 7.27 -60.19 53.18
N PRO A 1235 8.56 -59.78 53.00
CA PRO A 1235 9.06 -58.55 53.65
C PRO A 1235 10.36 -57.87 53.13
N LYS A 1236 10.72 -56.76 53.81
CA LYS A 1236 12.04 -56.33 54.39
C LYS A 1236 13.38 -56.89 53.83
N SER A 1237 14.54 -56.23 53.97
CA SER A 1237 14.99 -54.83 54.27
C SER A 1237 16.54 -54.81 54.30
N VAL A 1238 17.18 -53.86 55.00
CA VAL A 1238 18.63 -53.82 55.41
C VAL A 1238 19.62 -53.33 54.32
N GLN A 1239 20.79 -52.71 54.58
CA GLN A 1239 21.25 -51.65 55.52
C GLN A 1239 22.76 -51.34 55.25
N THR A 1240 23.22 -50.08 55.44
CA THR A 1240 24.67 -49.70 55.58
C THR A 1240 25.60 -49.99 54.36
N ARG A 1241 26.89 -49.56 54.26
CA ARG A 1241 27.87 -48.78 55.09
C ARG A 1241 28.87 -48.06 54.13
N THR A 1242 29.05 -46.72 54.18
CA THR A 1242 30.19 -45.93 54.71
C THR A 1242 31.56 -45.87 53.98
N LEU A 1243 32.11 -44.64 53.86
CA LEU A 1243 33.55 -44.24 53.82
C LEU A 1243 34.37 -44.73 52.59
N THR A 1244 35.45 -44.10 52.11
CA THR A 1244 36.32 -42.94 52.50
C THR A 1244 36.86 -42.31 51.18
N GLY A 1245 37.41 -41.09 51.05
CA GLY A 1245 37.68 -39.95 51.96
C GLY A 1245 38.57 -38.89 51.26
N LEU A 1246 38.91 -37.78 51.96
CA LEU A 1246 40.21 -37.05 52.00
C LEU A 1246 40.95 -36.75 50.65
N THR A 1247 41.42 -35.55 50.27
CA THR A 1247 41.86 -34.28 50.92
C THR A 1247 42.04 -33.18 49.82
N LYS A 1248 42.38 -31.89 50.00
CA LYS A 1248 42.59 -30.94 51.14
C LYS A 1248 42.46 -29.48 50.65
N LEU A 1249 42.13 -28.56 51.58
CA LEU A 1249 42.53 -27.12 51.73
C LEU A 1249 42.69 -26.17 50.51
N GLY A 1250 42.23 -24.90 50.56
CA GLY A 1250 41.34 -24.25 51.55
C GLY A 1250 41.53 -22.72 51.74
N LYS A 1251 40.62 -22.14 52.56
CA LYS A 1251 40.62 -20.80 53.22
C LYS A 1251 40.52 -19.54 52.31
N GLY A 1252 39.82 -18.45 52.67
CA GLY A 1252 38.87 -18.15 53.79
C GLY A 1252 37.55 -17.54 53.23
N TYR A 1253 36.45 -17.35 53.97
CA TYR A 1253 36.27 -16.69 55.30
C TYR A 1253 36.80 -15.24 55.27
N GLU A 1254 36.04 -14.16 55.56
CA GLU A 1254 34.72 -13.95 56.21
C GLU A 1254 34.09 -12.58 55.78
N LEU A 1255 32.88 -12.08 56.12
CA LEU A 1255 31.79 -12.45 57.08
C LEU A 1255 30.40 -11.85 56.63
N MET A 1256 29.38 -11.97 57.50
CA MET A 1256 28.15 -11.15 57.80
C MET A 1256 27.93 -9.71 57.23
N ASN A 1257 26.71 -9.12 57.23
CA ASN A 1257 25.33 -9.58 57.52
C ASN A 1257 24.25 -8.62 56.92
N ASP A 1258 22.96 -8.96 57.14
CA ASP A 1258 21.75 -8.10 57.13
C ASP A 1258 21.32 -7.42 55.81
N THR A 1259 20.09 -7.59 55.32
CA THR A 1259 18.76 -7.15 55.82
C THR A 1259 18.62 -5.62 55.91
N LYS A 1260 17.60 -5.00 55.31
CA LYS A 1260 16.26 -5.49 54.96
C LYS A 1260 15.76 -5.04 53.58
#